data_AF-A0A7C6CBY6-F1
#
_entry.id   AF-A0A7C6CBY6-F1
#
_cell.length_a   1.000
_cell.length_b   1.000
_cell.length_c   1.000
_cell.angle_alpha   90.00
_cell.angle_beta   90.00
_cell.angle_gamma   90.00
#
_symmetry.space_group_name_H-M   'P 1'
#
loop_
_entity.id
_entity.type
_entity.pdbx_description
1 polymer ?
#
loop_
_entity_poly.entity_id
_entity_poly.type
_entity_poly.pdbx_seq_one_letter_code
_entity_poly.pdbx_strand_id
1 'polypeptide(L)'
;MSKIKILKRSLALVLIVVVTIGLASCKKESDKIPFGNLSDQVYAEGNNFKITEKELYEEMRISGLDILNKEIEKIVFKTEIDNIKNATGQEKESYHDELVKLANKGVFGTDDLEDLKELKEKDLKQILKTYRDATFLKGVDVYEANFDIVNFKEHDEIILEQFVVSLAKKHYAEEKLLEEVDDEDSSAYIDKDEDISNYFKNNVQKRYPLSFVSIRFQNKYEADQTLRHFNIKTYRTGWFIIPNPRVEVIEEEEKHAEAYRVLDKLNLLDDNGNLSELDHQKYFNEYSIDENIDKRLDKSEALYLFLEIYNYIYPYREINLEDLENVDLEDFVENEEYVYLNPDEDEENGLFTMRYDDFPINSQSESTLTAMRNYLYNTLSTKKEETSFTTAARSFGKYYYLLYKLKDHNDDLLEQVKDDKYQVWEDEDETILTAHAEEYYQKIVDDKLTSSYISSKASEKIKDAKVTIYDGDVHLFLGNDNYKLAKKFNNNLIAKVDDTEITVDDFYILLENQFGPSISMDLAVKKALLSSKYIDEITAEQRKEFKENIENMITQFSNNALAQSGFPASIGRKKFLKLAFKADSIEDAVEKVYIASEIEKLYLEDYLAHYEDFYENILFYSNELLEDFFSLTTGHLIIKVDMDEDENPDDPKDFFATLADSESTKYTEEKYQEAITELLQLIHKKASKYQNFEEGLKDIVKLYNDSARFECEDVYVDPDDEDAKNKLCGPEKDWAKFKNLGLQIEYQSLGEQTNKTNWPGEQNFDELFYNRIVDFYQEVKEEYYDVDKAFPKQLLDYSPTKYDGVEKPVLETSFGWHLIVALGGKVGESAKYTSENDKDGDYLNIELKDEDDKVIETIDDAYSEDETISLNQLKIYLHQKDTDYGVQDLPSSVKKALTSYVDPVMTKYESKEMRLHLLYNLIKEENFKYSSSTNTEKLAKILKINQDQFLSYADEDNYPDYYRIFGDWFTKFN
;
A
#
# COMPACT_ATOMS: atom_id res chain seq x y z
N MET A 1 41.03 21.05 -0.52
CA MET A 1 39.95 21.11 0.48
C MET A 1 39.87 19.76 1.19
N SER A 2 40.12 19.76 2.49
CA SER A 2 40.55 18.61 3.29
C SER A 2 39.52 18.18 4.35
N LYS A 3 38.25 18.09 3.99
CA LYS A 3 37.19 17.57 4.88
C LYS A 3 36.25 16.53 4.23
N ILE A 4 36.37 16.28 2.92
CA ILE A 4 35.55 15.30 2.19
C ILE A 4 36.18 13.89 2.17
N LYS A 5 37.51 13.77 2.37
CA LYS A 5 38.22 12.47 2.44
C LYS A 5 38.05 11.70 3.77
N ILE A 6 37.45 12.30 4.80
CA ILE A 6 37.23 11.64 6.10
C ILE A 6 35.83 11.02 6.19
N LEU A 7 34.84 11.51 5.44
CA LEU A 7 33.49 10.94 5.40
C LEU A 7 33.41 9.65 4.55
N LYS A 8 34.31 9.46 3.57
CA LYS A 8 34.41 8.21 2.80
C LYS A 8 34.99 7.02 3.59
N ARG A 9 35.54 7.23 4.79
CA ARG A 9 36.05 6.14 5.66
C ARG A 9 35.08 5.69 6.76
N SER A 10 33.91 6.31 6.85
CA SER A 10 32.86 5.94 7.82
C SER A 10 31.56 5.44 7.18
N LEU A 11 31.43 5.51 5.85
CA LEU A 11 30.31 4.91 5.11
C LEU A 11 30.54 3.43 4.73
N ALA A 12 31.74 2.90 4.98
CA ALA A 12 32.12 1.51 4.67
C ALA A 12 31.65 0.48 5.72
N LEU A 13 30.54 0.75 6.42
CA LEU A 13 30.02 -0.19 7.44
C LEU A 13 28.50 -0.45 7.38
N VAL A 14 27.79 0.02 6.34
CA VAL A 14 26.33 -0.20 6.22
C VAL A 14 25.87 -0.68 4.83
N LEU A 15 26.78 -0.95 3.88
CA LEU A 15 26.37 -1.47 2.57
C LEU A 15 27.44 -2.43 2.04
N ILE A 16 27.38 -3.66 2.54
CA ILE A 16 28.04 -4.88 2.03
C ILE A 16 27.52 -6.01 2.95
N VAL A 17 26.37 -6.60 2.61
CA VAL A 17 26.21 -8.05 2.79
C VAL A 17 26.81 -8.67 1.53
N VAL A 18 28.12 -8.45 1.34
CA VAL A 18 28.91 -9.41 0.57
C VAL A 18 29.04 -10.54 1.55
N VAL A 19 28.37 -11.66 1.27
CA VAL A 19 28.74 -12.94 1.84
C VAL A 19 30.17 -13.17 1.35
N THR A 20 31.16 -12.64 2.07
CA THR A 20 32.56 -12.94 1.82
C THR A 20 32.74 -14.38 2.26
N ILE A 21 32.59 -15.28 1.30
CA ILE A 21 32.77 -16.72 1.47
C ILE A 21 34.25 -16.99 1.71
N GLY A 22 34.52 -17.60 2.85
CA GLY A 22 35.81 -17.61 3.48
C GLY A 22 36.55 -18.94 3.35
N LEU A 23 37.07 -19.28 2.16
CA LEU A 23 37.89 -20.50 1.96
C LEU A 23 38.84 -20.75 3.14
N ALA A 24 38.76 -21.94 3.74
CA ALA A 24 39.65 -22.36 4.80
C ALA A 24 41.06 -22.57 4.25
N SER A 25 41.98 -21.67 4.61
CA SER A 25 43.40 -21.88 4.39
C SER A 25 43.90 -23.06 5.24
N CYS A 26 44.24 -24.15 4.57
CA CYS A 26 44.90 -25.30 5.19
C CYS A 26 46.29 -24.93 5.72
N LYS A 27 46.39 -24.64 7.02
CA LYS A 27 47.33 -25.19 8.02
C LYS A 27 47.69 -24.16 9.10
N LYS A 28 46.98 -24.23 10.24
CA LYS A 28 47.53 -24.34 11.61
C LYS A 28 46.41 -24.27 12.65
N GLU A 29 46.30 -25.32 13.48
CA GLU A 29 45.43 -25.48 14.67
C GLU A 29 44.14 -24.64 14.67
N SER A 30 43.22 -24.98 13.76
CA SER A 30 41.82 -24.56 13.86
C SER A 30 41.15 -25.31 15.01
N ASP A 31 40.19 -24.66 15.64
CA ASP A 31 39.23 -25.34 16.50
C ASP A 31 38.61 -26.50 15.70
N LYS A 32 38.48 -27.69 16.30
CA LYS A 32 38.09 -28.90 15.56
C LYS A 32 36.66 -28.74 15.01
N ILE A 33 36.52 -28.68 13.68
CA ILE A 33 35.23 -28.63 12.97
C ILE A 33 34.64 -30.06 12.93
N PRO A 34 33.36 -30.26 13.30
CA PRO A 34 32.69 -31.55 13.19
C PRO A 34 32.24 -31.79 11.75
N PHE A 35 32.72 -32.84 11.10
CA PHE A 35 32.40 -33.14 9.69
C PHE A 35 31.42 -34.30 9.50
N GLY A 36 31.00 -34.99 10.55
CA GLY A 36 30.15 -36.17 10.44
C GLY A 36 30.76 -37.19 9.48
N ASN A 37 29.96 -37.62 8.50
CA ASN A 37 30.38 -38.52 7.42
C ASN A 37 30.82 -37.77 6.14
N LEU A 38 30.85 -36.44 6.14
CA LEU A 38 31.24 -35.64 4.98
C LEU A 38 32.69 -35.89 4.57
N SER A 39 32.91 -35.92 3.25
CA SER A 39 34.17 -36.36 2.67
C SER A 39 34.73 -35.36 1.66
N ASP A 40 35.91 -35.65 1.10
CA ASP A 40 36.49 -34.83 0.03
C ASP A 40 35.88 -35.19 -1.35
N GLN A 41 34.63 -35.71 -1.36
CA GLN A 41 33.87 -35.96 -2.57
C GLN A 41 33.59 -34.64 -3.29
N VAL A 42 33.71 -34.68 -4.62
CA VAL A 42 33.51 -33.50 -5.47
C VAL A 42 32.02 -33.22 -5.54
N TYR A 43 31.62 -32.02 -5.12
CA TYR A 43 30.26 -31.51 -5.23
C TYR A 43 30.05 -30.77 -6.56
N ALA A 44 31.02 -29.93 -6.95
CA ALA A 44 31.07 -29.23 -8.23
C ALA A 44 32.52 -29.07 -8.71
N GLU A 45 32.72 -28.97 -10.02
CA GLU A 45 34.04 -28.74 -10.61
C GLU A 45 33.96 -27.86 -11.86
N GLY A 46 35.07 -27.19 -12.16
CA GLY A 46 35.35 -26.52 -13.43
C GLY A 46 36.72 -26.94 -13.96
N ASN A 47 37.20 -26.30 -15.03
CA ASN A 47 38.49 -26.63 -15.64
C ASN A 47 39.66 -26.48 -14.65
N ASN A 48 39.64 -25.43 -13.84
CA ASN A 48 40.76 -25.02 -12.98
C ASN A 48 40.49 -25.15 -11.48
N PHE A 49 39.31 -25.63 -11.07
CA PHE A 49 38.95 -25.75 -9.66
C PHE A 49 38.02 -26.94 -9.36
N LYS A 50 38.01 -27.35 -8.09
CA LYS A 50 37.07 -28.34 -7.53
C LYS A 50 36.53 -27.83 -6.22
N ILE A 51 35.28 -28.16 -5.93
CA ILE A 51 34.59 -27.86 -4.67
C ILE A 51 34.18 -29.19 -4.07
N THR A 52 34.59 -29.43 -2.83
CA THR A 52 34.27 -30.67 -2.10
C THR A 52 33.11 -30.48 -1.12
N GLU A 53 32.46 -31.56 -0.69
CA GLU A 53 31.40 -31.51 0.33
C GLU A 53 31.87 -30.83 1.63
N LYS A 54 33.09 -31.12 2.08
CA LYS A 54 33.66 -30.47 3.27
C LYS A 54 33.85 -28.98 3.08
N GLU A 55 34.42 -28.58 1.95
CA GLU A 55 34.64 -27.16 1.64
C GLU A 55 33.31 -26.40 1.53
N LEU A 56 32.29 -27.01 0.93
CA LEU A 56 30.95 -26.44 0.86
C LEU A 56 30.32 -26.33 2.26
N TYR A 57 30.35 -27.41 3.05
CA TYR A 57 29.87 -27.39 4.43
C TYR A 57 30.58 -26.34 5.27
N GLU A 58 31.87 -26.11 5.00
CA GLU A 58 32.64 -25.16 5.77
C GLU A 58 32.04 -23.73 5.69
N GLU A 59 31.49 -23.38 4.54
CA GLU A 59 30.83 -22.10 4.31
C GLU A 59 29.37 -22.13 4.76
N MET A 60 28.64 -23.18 4.38
CA MET A 60 27.21 -23.28 4.66
C MET A 60 26.91 -23.28 6.17
N ARG A 61 27.76 -23.91 7.01
CA ARG A 61 27.51 -24.00 8.45
C ARG A 61 27.48 -22.65 9.17
N ILE A 62 28.19 -21.64 8.63
CA ILE A 62 28.21 -20.28 9.16
C ILE A 62 27.11 -19.42 8.53
N SER A 63 26.76 -19.68 7.26
CA SER A 63 25.67 -18.95 6.59
C SER A 63 24.28 -19.44 7.03
N GLY A 64 24.14 -20.70 7.45
CA GLY A 64 22.87 -21.32 7.83
C GLY A 64 22.56 -21.34 9.32
N LEU A 65 22.99 -20.33 10.08
CA LEU A 65 22.70 -20.24 11.51
C LEU A 65 21.20 -20.09 11.81
N ASP A 66 20.44 -19.43 10.92
CA ASP A 66 18.98 -19.34 11.03
C ASP A 66 18.32 -20.72 10.91
N ILE A 67 18.81 -21.58 10.01
CA ILE A 67 18.31 -22.96 9.89
C ILE A 67 18.59 -23.73 11.19
N LEU A 68 19.80 -23.60 11.75
CA LEU A 68 20.13 -24.24 13.01
C LEU A 68 19.24 -23.73 14.15
N ASN A 69 18.97 -22.42 14.21
CA ASN A 69 18.06 -21.85 15.20
C ASN A 69 16.62 -22.37 15.01
N LYS A 70 16.12 -22.45 13.78
CA LYS A 70 14.79 -23.03 13.48
C LYS A 70 14.69 -24.49 13.89
N GLU A 71 15.73 -25.29 13.67
CA GLU A 71 15.77 -26.68 14.14
C GLU A 71 15.81 -26.77 15.67
N ILE A 72 16.54 -25.87 16.33
CA ILE A 72 16.49 -25.74 17.80
C ILE A 72 15.07 -25.39 18.26
N GLU A 73 14.41 -24.42 17.62
CA GLU A 73 13.03 -24.03 17.94
C GLU A 73 12.06 -25.19 17.75
N LYS A 74 12.14 -25.93 16.63
CA LYS A 74 11.31 -27.13 16.42
C LYS A 74 11.47 -28.17 17.53
N ILE A 75 12.67 -28.29 18.11
CA ILE A 75 12.90 -29.19 19.25
C ILE A 75 12.34 -28.59 20.55
N VAL A 76 12.56 -27.30 20.81
CA VAL A 76 12.10 -26.62 22.04
C VAL A 76 10.57 -26.59 22.12
N PHE A 77 9.89 -26.37 20.99
CA PHE A 77 8.43 -26.34 20.88
C PHE A 77 7.84 -27.68 20.41
N LYS A 78 8.60 -28.77 20.51
CA LYS A 78 8.17 -30.07 19.99
C LYS A 78 6.86 -30.53 20.60
N THR A 79 6.62 -30.28 21.89
CA THR A 79 5.37 -30.64 22.56
C THR A 79 4.18 -29.94 21.92
N GLU A 80 4.24 -28.64 21.71
CA GLU A 80 3.14 -27.87 21.12
C GLU A 80 2.95 -28.22 19.63
N ILE A 81 4.04 -28.44 18.89
CA ILE A 81 3.99 -28.91 17.49
C ILE A 81 3.32 -30.29 17.42
N ASP A 82 3.69 -31.21 18.30
CA ASP A 82 3.11 -32.55 18.34
C ASP A 82 1.63 -32.49 18.77
N ASN A 83 1.23 -31.56 19.65
CA ASN A 83 -0.19 -31.34 19.99
C ASN A 83 -0.97 -30.87 18.76
N ILE A 84 -0.48 -29.86 18.03
CA ILE A 84 -1.11 -29.33 16.81
C ILE A 84 -1.28 -30.45 15.77
N LYS A 85 -0.22 -31.20 15.48
CA LYS A 85 -0.24 -32.24 14.43
C LYS A 85 -1.09 -33.46 14.76
N ASN A 86 -1.21 -33.79 16.05
CA ASN A 86 -1.95 -34.98 16.49
C ASN A 86 -3.38 -34.65 16.96
N ALA A 87 -3.80 -33.39 16.91
CA ALA A 87 -5.15 -32.96 17.26
C ALA A 87 -6.22 -33.70 16.46
N THR A 88 -7.39 -33.91 17.07
CA THR A 88 -8.52 -34.60 16.44
C THR A 88 -9.85 -33.91 16.75
N GLY A 89 -10.84 -34.07 15.86
CA GLY A 89 -12.14 -33.42 16.02
C GLY A 89 -12.05 -31.90 15.97
N GLN A 90 -12.79 -31.22 16.85
CA GLN A 90 -12.89 -29.75 16.88
C GLN A 90 -11.55 -29.04 17.12
N GLU A 91 -10.66 -29.63 17.90
CA GLU A 91 -9.33 -29.05 18.17
C GLU A 91 -8.48 -29.00 16.87
N LYS A 92 -8.60 -30.03 16.02
CA LYS A 92 -7.93 -30.04 14.71
C LYS A 92 -8.48 -28.96 13.79
N GLU A 93 -9.79 -28.77 13.77
CA GLU A 93 -10.46 -27.73 12.97
C GLU A 93 -9.99 -26.34 13.43
N SER A 94 -9.94 -26.09 14.75
CA SER A 94 -9.43 -24.83 15.31
C SER A 94 -7.99 -24.54 14.91
N TYR A 95 -7.08 -25.52 15.03
CA TYR A 95 -5.69 -25.32 14.61
C TYR A 95 -5.54 -25.14 13.11
N HIS A 96 -6.36 -25.81 12.30
CA HIS A 96 -6.38 -25.60 10.85
C HIS A 96 -6.78 -24.17 10.51
N ASP A 97 -7.85 -23.65 11.12
CA ASP A 97 -8.32 -22.29 10.89
C ASP A 97 -7.26 -21.24 11.30
N GLU A 98 -6.54 -21.45 12.40
CA GLU A 98 -5.44 -20.58 12.80
C GLU A 98 -4.24 -20.64 11.86
N LEU A 99 -3.88 -21.84 11.37
CA LEU A 99 -2.82 -21.99 10.37
C LEU A 99 -3.20 -21.31 9.05
N VAL A 100 -4.46 -21.39 8.63
CA VAL A 100 -5.00 -20.71 7.45
C VAL A 100 -4.91 -19.20 7.62
N LYS A 101 -5.30 -18.64 8.75
CA LYS A 101 -5.14 -17.19 9.03
C LYS A 101 -3.69 -16.75 8.94
N LEU A 102 -2.77 -17.51 9.57
CA LEU A 102 -1.33 -17.23 9.49
C LEU A 102 -0.79 -17.35 8.06
N ALA A 103 -1.28 -18.34 7.29
CA ALA A 103 -0.90 -18.54 5.89
C ALA A 103 -1.39 -17.40 5.00
N ASN A 104 -2.67 -17.02 5.13
CA ASN A 104 -3.26 -15.91 4.37
C ASN A 104 -2.50 -14.61 4.62
N LYS A 105 -2.30 -14.27 5.90
CA LYS A 105 -1.52 -13.10 6.30
C LYS A 105 -0.07 -13.15 5.82
N GLY A 106 0.55 -14.33 5.88
CA GLY A 106 1.94 -14.53 5.47
C GLY A 106 2.18 -14.53 3.96
N VAL A 107 1.17 -14.92 3.16
CA VAL A 107 1.25 -15.02 1.70
C VAL A 107 0.68 -13.77 1.02
N PHE A 108 -0.54 -13.37 1.39
CA PHE A 108 -1.31 -12.31 0.73
C PHE A 108 -1.30 -10.98 1.48
N GLY A 109 -0.81 -10.95 2.72
CA GLY A 109 -0.66 -9.74 3.53
C GLY A 109 -1.85 -9.39 4.43
N THR A 110 -2.98 -10.08 4.27
CA THR A 110 -4.19 -9.96 5.09
C THR A 110 -4.78 -11.36 5.37
N ASP A 111 -5.49 -11.51 6.48
CA ASP A 111 -6.29 -12.68 6.84
C ASP A 111 -7.80 -12.42 6.76
N ASP A 112 -8.19 -11.23 6.30
CA ASP A 112 -9.57 -10.85 6.03
C ASP A 112 -10.06 -11.49 4.73
N LEU A 113 -11.18 -12.22 4.77
CA LEU A 113 -11.69 -12.97 3.62
C LEU A 113 -12.33 -12.10 2.55
N GLU A 114 -12.83 -10.91 2.89
CA GLU A 114 -13.41 -9.96 1.95
C GLU A 114 -12.29 -9.30 1.16
N ASP A 115 -11.30 -8.75 1.86
CA ASP A 115 -10.09 -8.18 1.23
C ASP A 115 -9.42 -9.20 0.27
N LEU A 116 -9.31 -10.47 0.69
CA LEU A 116 -8.70 -11.53 -0.13
C LEU A 116 -9.47 -11.81 -1.42
N LYS A 117 -10.81 -11.76 -1.38
CA LYS A 117 -11.66 -12.00 -2.54
C LYS A 117 -11.67 -10.83 -3.52
N GLU A 118 -11.36 -9.63 -3.03
CA GLU A 118 -11.24 -8.41 -3.85
C GLU A 118 -9.90 -8.29 -4.59
N LEU A 119 -8.91 -9.13 -4.25
CA LEU A 119 -7.61 -9.14 -4.93
C LEU A 119 -7.77 -9.42 -6.43
N LYS A 120 -7.22 -8.52 -7.25
CA LYS A 120 -7.26 -8.66 -8.72
C LYS A 120 -6.40 -9.86 -9.15
N GLU A 121 -6.82 -10.55 -10.22
CA GLU A 121 -6.13 -11.74 -10.75
C GLU A 121 -4.65 -11.49 -11.02
N LYS A 122 -4.31 -10.30 -11.56
CA LYS A 122 -2.92 -9.91 -11.82
C LYS A 122 -2.06 -9.84 -10.55
N ASP A 123 -2.62 -9.29 -9.47
CA ASP A 123 -1.93 -9.10 -8.20
C ASP A 123 -1.73 -10.47 -7.53
N LEU A 124 -2.75 -11.34 -7.58
CA LEU A 124 -2.65 -12.73 -7.11
C LEU A 124 -1.52 -13.49 -7.82
N LYS A 125 -1.44 -13.43 -9.15
CA LYS A 125 -0.36 -14.10 -9.91
C LYS A 125 1.02 -13.63 -9.46
N GLN A 126 1.21 -12.33 -9.29
CA GLN A 126 2.49 -11.76 -8.86
C GLN A 126 2.84 -12.14 -7.42
N ILE A 127 1.87 -12.09 -6.50
CA ILE A 127 2.04 -12.50 -5.09
C ILE A 127 2.47 -13.98 -5.01
N LEU A 128 1.75 -14.88 -5.69
CA LEU A 128 2.04 -16.31 -5.68
C LEU A 128 3.41 -16.63 -6.29
N LYS A 129 3.76 -15.99 -7.41
CA LYS A 129 5.07 -16.16 -8.07
C LYS A 129 6.20 -15.71 -7.13
N THR A 130 6.05 -14.54 -6.50
CA THR A 130 7.03 -14.00 -5.56
C THR A 130 7.18 -14.90 -4.33
N TYR A 131 6.07 -15.33 -3.73
CA TYR A 131 6.09 -16.20 -2.55
C TYR A 131 6.70 -17.57 -2.86
N ARG A 132 6.33 -18.18 -3.99
CA ARG A 132 6.90 -19.46 -4.45
C ARG A 132 8.41 -19.37 -4.58
N ASP A 133 8.90 -18.33 -5.23
CA ASP A 133 10.32 -18.18 -5.49
C ASP A 133 11.10 -17.89 -4.20
N ALA A 134 10.54 -17.06 -3.30
CA ALA A 134 11.09 -16.83 -1.97
C ALA A 134 11.12 -18.11 -1.11
N THR A 135 10.10 -18.96 -1.23
CA THR A 135 9.99 -20.23 -0.50
C THR A 135 10.95 -21.27 -1.07
N PHE A 136 11.16 -21.28 -2.38
CA PHE A 136 12.18 -22.11 -3.02
C PHE A 136 13.59 -21.75 -2.54
N LEU A 137 13.91 -20.46 -2.42
CA LEU A 137 15.19 -19.99 -1.85
C LEU A 137 15.36 -20.35 -0.35
N LYS A 138 14.28 -20.78 0.32
CA LYS A 138 14.31 -21.38 1.67
C LYS A 138 14.39 -22.91 1.65
N GLY A 139 14.52 -23.52 0.48
CA GLY A 139 14.63 -24.97 0.30
C GLY A 139 13.29 -25.72 0.23
N VAL A 140 12.17 -25.02 0.03
CA VAL A 140 10.84 -25.64 -0.06
C VAL A 140 10.23 -25.38 -1.43
N ASP A 141 9.89 -26.45 -2.15
CA ASP A 141 9.22 -26.37 -3.45
C ASP A 141 7.70 -26.30 -3.26
N VAL A 142 7.10 -25.17 -3.64
CA VAL A 142 5.64 -24.98 -3.68
C VAL A 142 5.19 -24.65 -5.10
N TYR A 143 3.91 -24.87 -5.38
CA TYR A 143 3.26 -24.65 -6.68
C TYR A 143 1.94 -23.91 -6.47
N GLU A 144 1.43 -23.26 -7.52
CA GLU A 144 0.15 -22.52 -7.46
C GLU A 144 -1.01 -23.40 -6.97
N ALA A 145 -1.02 -24.68 -7.36
CA ALA A 145 -2.02 -25.64 -6.91
C ALA A 145 -2.01 -25.93 -5.40
N ASN A 146 -0.95 -25.52 -4.68
CA ASN A 146 -0.89 -25.66 -3.22
C ASN A 146 -1.67 -24.56 -2.48
N PHE A 147 -2.18 -23.55 -3.19
CA PHE A 147 -2.91 -22.43 -2.60
C PHE A 147 -4.39 -22.50 -2.99
N ASP A 148 -5.29 -22.48 -2.00
CA ASP A 148 -6.70 -22.18 -2.22
C ASP A 148 -6.88 -20.67 -2.40
N ILE A 149 -6.85 -20.22 -3.67
CA ILE A 149 -7.03 -18.80 -4.04
C ILE A 149 -8.49 -18.44 -4.32
N VAL A 150 -9.41 -19.39 -4.14
CA VAL A 150 -10.84 -19.17 -4.38
C VAL A 150 -11.56 -18.90 -3.07
N ASN A 151 -11.34 -19.75 -2.06
CA ASN A 151 -11.99 -19.60 -0.76
C ASN A 151 -11.04 -19.15 0.34
N PHE A 152 -9.72 -19.25 0.14
CA PHE A 152 -8.68 -18.92 1.13
C PHE A 152 -8.83 -19.69 2.45
N LYS A 153 -9.36 -20.92 2.38
CA LYS A 153 -9.67 -21.76 3.55
C LYS A 153 -8.95 -23.11 3.56
N GLU A 154 -8.55 -23.61 2.39
CA GLU A 154 -8.05 -24.98 2.25
C GLU A 154 -6.69 -25.04 1.53
N HIS A 155 -5.68 -24.33 2.05
CA HIS A 155 -4.32 -24.46 1.53
C HIS A 155 -3.73 -25.85 1.80
N ASP A 156 -2.84 -26.31 0.91
CA ASP A 156 -2.17 -27.60 1.09
C ASP A 156 -1.25 -27.60 2.32
N GLU A 157 -1.06 -28.79 2.91
CA GLU A 157 -0.23 -29.01 4.11
C GLU A 157 1.19 -28.43 3.99
N ILE A 158 1.78 -28.43 2.78
CA ILE A 158 3.11 -27.87 2.55
C ILE A 158 3.19 -26.36 2.82
N ILE A 159 2.09 -25.63 2.62
CA ILE A 159 1.95 -24.21 2.94
C ILE A 159 1.76 -24.05 4.45
N LEU A 160 0.81 -24.78 5.03
CA LEU A 160 0.48 -24.68 6.45
C LEU A 160 1.67 -25.05 7.35
N GLU A 161 2.47 -26.05 6.96
CA GLU A 161 3.67 -26.48 7.68
C GLU A 161 4.72 -25.37 7.84
N GLN A 162 4.72 -24.35 6.97
CA GLN A 162 5.60 -23.18 7.12
C GLN A 162 5.25 -22.34 8.37
N PHE A 163 4.02 -22.43 8.86
CA PHE A 163 3.49 -21.60 9.94
C PHE A 163 3.31 -22.37 11.27
N VAL A 164 3.50 -23.70 11.27
CA VAL A 164 3.30 -24.55 12.46
C VAL A 164 4.16 -24.13 13.65
N VAL A 165 5.42 -23.72 13.43
CA VAL A 165 6.28 -23.24 14.53
C VAL A 165 5.77 -21.91 15.09
N SER A 166 5.24 -21.03 14.25
CA SER A 166 4.64 -19.76 14.69
C SER A 166 3.39 -20.00 15.54
N LEU A 167 2.53 -20.93 15.11
CA LEU A 167 1.36 -21.33 15.88
C LEU A 167 1.73 -22.00 17.22
N ALA A 168 2.73 -22.88 17.22
CA ALA A 168 3.24 -23.52 18.44
C ALA A 168 3.77 -22.50 19.46
N LYS A 169 4.45 -21.44 18.99
CA LYS A 169 4.88 -20.32 19.85
C LYS A 169 3.69 -19.55 20.42
N LYS A 170 2.66 -19.30 19.60
CA LYS A 170 1.42 -18.62 20.03
C LYS A 170 0.73 -19.41 21.14
N HIS A 171 0.45 -20.71 20.94
CA HIS A 171 -0.23 -21.52 21.96
C HIS A 171 0.59 -21.67 23.25
N TYR A 172 1.91 -21.83 23.15
CA TYR A 172 2.74 -21.82 24.36
C TYR A 172 2.61 -20.50 25.15
N ALA A 173 2.60 -19.37 24.44
CA ALA A 173 2.43 -18.07 25.09
C ALA A 173 1.02 -17.91 25.66
N GLU A 174 -0.01 -18.39 24.97
CA GLU A 174 -1.40 -18.40 25.43
C GLU A 174 -1.56 -19.21 26.73
N GLU A 175 -1.01 -20.43 26.80
CA GLU A 175 -1.00 -21.23 28.02
C GLU A 175 -0.34 -20.49 29.20
N LYS A 176 0.75 -19.76 28.94
CA LYS A 176 1.43 -18.94 29.95
C LYS A 176 0.62 -17.70 30.33
N LEU A 177 -0.05 -17.07 29.35
CA LEU A 177 -0.89 -15.91 29.58
C LEU A 177 -2.05 -16.26 30.49
N LEU A 178 -2.71 -17.40 30.26
CA LEU A 178 -3.80 -17.89 31.12
C LEU A 178 -3.38 -18.10 32.58
N GLU A 179 -2.12 -18.47 32.83
CA GLU A 179 -1.57 -18.54 34.20
C GLU A 179 -1.26 -17.14 34.77
N GLU A 180 -0.79 -16.22 33.94
CA GLU A 180 -0.28 -14.90 34.35
C GLU A 180 -1.36 -13.83 34.52
N VAL A 181 -2.52 -13.98 33.89
CA VAL A 181 -3.64 -13.02 34.01
C VAL A 181 -4.27 -13.01 35.40
N ASP A 182 -4.15 -14.12 36.15
CA ASP A 182 -4.63 -14.22 37.54
C ASP A 182 -3.53 -13.94 38.59
N ASP A 183 -2.29 -13.66 38.19
CA ASP A 183 -1.17 -13.38 39.09
C ASP A 183 -0.96 -11.88 39.31
N GLU A 184 -1.30 -11.35 40.49
CA GLU A 184 -1.17 -9.93 40.86
C GLU A 184 0.25 -9.35 40.70
N ASP A 185 1.29 -10.20 40.75
CA ASP A 185 2.68 -9.78 40.57
C ASP A 185 3.10 -9.74 39.08
N SER A 186 2.26 -10.25 38.18
CA SER A 186 2.51 -10.28 36.73
C SER A 186 2.16 -8.96 36.07
N SER A 187 2.96 -8.55 35.08
CA SER A 187 2.59 -7.43 34.19
C SER A 187 1.39 -7.73 33.29
N ALA A 188 1.02 -9.00 33.14
CA ALA A 188 -0.14 -9.44 32.38
C ALA A 188 -1.41 -9.55 33.23
N TYR A 189 -1.34 -9.34 34.55
CA TYR A 189 -2.47 -9.39 35.47
C TYR A 189 -3.69 -8.63 34.97
N ILE A 190 -4.88 -9.19 35.16
CA ILE A 190 -6.18 -8.57 34.89
C ILE A 190 -6.90 -8.39 36.22
N ASP A 191 -7.12 -7.14 36.62
CA ASP A 191 -8.04 -6.84 37.71
C ASP A 191 -9.46 -6.99 37.18
N LYS A 192 -10.12 -8.10 37.53
CA LYS A 192 -11.47 -8.43 37.02
C LYS A 192 -12.51 -7.36 37.32
N ASP A 193 -12.34 -6.54 38.36
CA ASP A 193 -13.27 -5.45 38.66
C ASP A 193 -12.94 -4.19 37.86
N GLU A 194 -11.67 -3.77 37.86
CA GLU A 194 -11.25 -2.53 37.19
C GLU A 194 -11.21 -2.68 35.66
N ASP A 195 -10.58 -3.74 35.15
CA ASP A 195 -10.33 -3.92 33.73
C ASP A 195 -11.60 -4.28 32.95
N ILE A 196 -12.47 -5.14 33.49
CA ILE A 196 -13.77 -5.44 32.86
C ILE A 196 -14.65 -4.19 32.86
N SER A 197 -14.67 -3.41 33.95
CA SER A 197 -15.42 -2.15 33.99
C SER A 197 -14.89 -1.13 32.97
N ASN A 198 -13.56 -1.02 32.83
CA ASN A 198 -12.93 -0.14 31.86
C ASN A 198 -13.20 -0.61 30.43
N TYR A 199 -13.12 -1.91 30.16
CA TYR A 199 -13.46 -2.50 28.87
C TYR A 199 -14.91 -2.22 28.51
N PHE A 200 -15.86 -2.50 29.41
CA PHE A 200 -17.28 -2.21 29.18
C PHE A 200 -17.52 -0.73 28.85
N LYS A 201 -16.94 0.20 29.63
CA LYS A 201 -17.08 1.65 29.39
C LYS A 201 -16.54 2.08 28.03
N ASN A 202 -15.41 1.52 27.62
CA ASN A 202 -14.68 1.96 26.42
C ASN A 202 -15.15 1.23 25.14
N ASN A 203 -15.61 -0.01 25.27
CA ASN A 203 -15.85 -0.93 24.15
C ASN A 203 -17.29 -1.44 24.05
N VAL A 204 -18.18 -1.19 25.03
CA VAL A 204 -19.54 -1.78 25.01
C VAL A 204 -20.63 -0.74 25.29
N GLN A 205 -20.51 0.05 26.35
CA GLN A 205 -21.59 0.89 26.90
C GLN A 205 -22.28 1.82 25.89
N LYS A 206 -21.58 2.24 24.83
CA LYS A 206 -22.09 3.11 23.77
C LYS A 206 -21.77 2.58 22.37
N ARG A 207 -21.73 1.26 22.24
CA ARG A 207 -21.47 0.54 20.99
C ARG A 207 -22.59 -0.46 20.71
N TYR A 208 -23.77 0.05 20.36
CA TYR A 208 -24.96 -0.74 20.12
C TYR A 208 -25.70 -0.21 18.88
N PRO A 209 -26.43 -1.02 18.10
CA PRO A 209 -27.06 -0.54 16.88
C PRO A 209 -28.04 0.62 17.11
N LEU A 210 -28.16 1.52 16.14
CA LEU A 210 -29.00 2.71 16.22
C LEU A 210 -29.89 2.82 14.99
N SER A 211 -31.12 3.28 15.19
CA SER A 211 -31.96 3.76 14.10
C SER A 211 -32.03 5.28 14.09
N PHE A 212 -31.72 5.90 12.95
CA PHE A 212 -31.74 7.35 12.78
C PHE A 212 -31.98 7.77 11.33
N VAL A 213 -32.70 8.88 11.14
CA VAL A 213 -32.79 9.54 9.83
C VAL A 213 -31.62 10.51 9.69
N SER A 214 -30.86 10.38 8.62
CA SER A 214 -29.78 11.30 8.23
C SER A 214 -30.13 12.00 6.93
N ILE A 215 -29.93 13.31 6.89
CA ILE A 215 -30.08 14.12 5.68
C ILE A 215 -28.83 14.97 5.51
N ARG A 216 -28.02 14.62 4.51
CA ARG A 216 -26.75 15.24 4.15
C ARG A 216 -26.94 16.35 3.12
N PHE A 217 -26.35 17.49 3.42
CA PHE A 217 -26.28 18.67 2.57
C PHE A 217 -24.82 18.99 2.26
N GLN A 218 -24.56 19.40 1.03
CA GLN A 218 -23.22 19.76 0.55
C GLN A 218 -22.69 21.01 1.26
N ASN A 219 -23.58 21.93 1.61
CA ASN A 219 -23.22 23.17 2.29
C ASN A 219 -24.38 23.71 3.13
N LYS A 220 -24.08 24.73 3.96
CA LYS A 220 -25.08 25.38 4.81
C LYS A 220 -26.18 26.08 4.02
N TYR A 221 -25.85 26.66 2.87
CA TYR A 221 -26.81 27.40 2.05
C TYR A 221 -27.91 26.46 1.53
N GLU A 222 -27.54 25.26 1.07
CA GLU A 222 -28.46 24.20 0.67
C GLU A 222 -29.38 23.80 1.82
N ALA A 223 -28.84 23.53 3.01
CA ALA A 223 -29.65 23.20 4.18
C ALA A 223 -30.63 24.32 4.56
N ASP A 224 -30.17 25.58 4.57
CA ASP A 224 -31.00 26.75 4.87
C ASP A 224 -32.06 26.99 3.76
N GLN A 225 -31.75 26.68 2.49
CA GLN A 225 -32.73 26.74 1.39
C GLN A 225 -33.80 25.67 1.55
N THR A 226 -33.41 24.44 1.88
CA THR A 226 -34.34 23.32 2.08
C THR A 226 -35.31 23.63 3.22
N LEU A 227 -34.81 24.09 4.38
CA LEU A 227 -35.70 24.50 5.47
C LEU A 227 -36.66 25.63 5.06
N ARG A 228 -36.20 26.59 4.24
CA ARG A 228 -37.09 27.64 3.70
C ARG A 228 -38.14 27.07 2.74
N HIS A 229 -37.78 26.13 1.87
CA HIS A 229 -38.71 25.52 0.92
C HIS A 229 -39.93 24.93 1.63
N PHE A 230 -39.69 24.26 2.77
CA PHE A 230 -40.72 23.70 3.65
C PHE A 230 -41.31 24.69 4.66
N ASN A 231 -40.95 25.99 4.59
CA ASN A 231 -41.36 27.04 5.53
C ASN A 231 -41.04 26.75 7.01
N ILE A 232 -39.95 26.01 7.26
CA ILE A 232 -39.51 25.61 8.59
C ILE A 232 -38.57 26.67 9.15
N LYS A 233 -38.99 27.34 10.23
CA LYS A 233 -38.16 28.28 10.95
C LYS A 233 -37.69 27.71 12.29
N THR A 234 -36.40 27.88 12.55
CA THR A 234 -35.74 27.33 13.74
C THR A 234 -35.76 28.39 14.85
N TYR A 235 -36.24 28.02 16.03
CA TYR A 235 -36.23 28.91 17.19
C TYR A 235 -35.99 28.12 18.47
N ARG A 236 -34.97 28.53 19.24
CA ARG A 236 -34.45 27.81 20.42
C ARG A 236 -34.17 26.33 20.07
N THR A 237 -34.91 25.41 20.67
CA THR A 237 -34.72 23.95 20.51
C THR A 237 -35.82 23.30 19.67
N GLY A 238 -36.57 24.05 18.86
CA GLY A 238 -37.68 23.50 18.06
C GLY A 238 -37.79 24.06 16.65
N TRP A 239 -38.61 23.36 15.85
CA TRP A 239 -39.08 23.78 14.54
C TRP A 239 -40.49 24.35 14.63
N PHE A 240 -40.76 25.32 13.77
CA PHE A 240 -42.04 26.00 13.62
C PHE A 240 -42.31 26.10 12.11
N ILE A 241 -43.51 25.69 11.68
CA ILE A 241 -43.97 25.96 10.31
C ILE A 241 -44.60 27.35 10.33
N ILE A 242 -44.04 28.28 9.56
CA ILE A 242 -44.61 29.62 9.42
C ILE A 242 -45.59 29.66 8.25
N PRO A 243 -46.59 30.57 8.25
CA PRO A 243 -47.52 30.71 7.12
C PRO A 243 -46.79 30.92 5.79
N ASN A 244 -47.26 30.26 4.73
CA ASN A 244 -46.63 30.27 3.40
C ASN A 244 -47.40 31.18 2.41
N PRO A 245 -47.02 32.47 2.29
CA PRO A 245 -47.69 33.42 1.41
C PRO A 245 -47.50 33.16 -0.10
N ARG A 246 -46.77 32.10 -0.49
CA ARG A 246 -46.71 31.65 -1.90
C ARG A 246 -47.99 30.93 -2.34
N VAL A 247 -48.68 30.29 -1.39
CA VAL A 247 -49.83 29.40 -1.67
C VAL A 247 -51.06 29.71 -0.82
N GLU A 248 -50.89 30.41 0.31
CA GLU A 248 -51.97 30.84 1.19
C GLU A 248 -52.12 32.36 1.19
N VAL A 249 -53.37 32.84 1.18
CA VAL A 249 -53.68 34.26 1.35
C VAL A 249 -53.66 34.60 2.85
N ILE A 250 -52.70 35.40 3.26
CA ILE A 250 -52.50 35.83 4.65
C ILE A 250 -53.45 37.00 4.99
N GLU A 251 -54.48 36.75 5.80
CA GLU A 251 -55.42 37.78 6.27
C GLU A 251 -54.95 38.49 7.55
N GLU A 252 -55.48 39.69 7.83
CA GLU A 252 -55.21 40.47 9.06
C GLU A 252 -55.97 39.89 10.27
N GLU A 253 -55.61 38.66 10.66
CA GLU A 253 -56.21 37.93 11.77
C GLU A 253 -55.18 37.59 12.85
N GLU A 254 -55.64 37.31 14.08
CA GLU A 254 -54.77 37.03 15.24
C GLU A 254 -53.77 35.89 14.97
N LYS A 255 -54.20 34.83 14.27
CA LYS A 255 -53.34 33.69 13.89
C LYS A 255 -52.27 34.02 12.84
N HIS A 256 -52.41 35.13 12.11
CA HIS A 256 -51.53 35.55 11.03
C HIS A 256 -50.88 36.92 11.30
N ALA A 257 -51.04 37.46 12.51
CA ALA A 257 -50.70 38.85 12.80
C ALA A 257 -49.24 39.18 12.47
N GLU A 258 -48.30 38.27 12.76
CA GLU A 258 -46.89 38.44 12.41
C GLU A 258 -46.64 38.30 10.90
N ALA A 259 -47.23 37.31 10.24
CA ALA A 259 -47.12 37.10 8.79
C ALA A 259 -47.61 38.35 8.03
N TYR A 260 -48.78 38.87 8.39
CA TYR A 260 -49.38 40.07 7.80
C TYR A 260 -48.50 41.30 8.03
N ARG A 261 -47.98 41.48 9.26
CA ARG A 261 -47.06 42.58 9.60
C ARG A 261 -45.78 42.54 8.76
N VAL A 262 -45.23 41.36 8.52
CA VAL A 262 -44.00 41.18 7.72
C VAL A 262 -44.28 41.50 6.26
N LEU A 263 -45.39 41.03 5.70
CA LEU A 263 -45.80 41.35 4.33
C LEU A 263 -46.03 42.87 4.15
N ASP A 264 -46.72 43.53 5.09
CA ASP A 264 -46.91 44.99 5.07
C ASP A 264 -45.57 45.73 5.15
N LYS A 265 -44.70 45.33 6.08
CA LYS A 265 -43.36 45.92 6.24
C LYS A 265 -42.52 45.84 4.96
N LEU A 266 -42.63 44.73 4.23
CA LEU A 266 -41.89 44.50 2.98
C LEU A 266 -42.59 45.09 1.75
N ASN A 267 -43.80 45.64 1.91
CA ASN A 267 -44.70 46.06 0.83
C ASN A 267 -45.06 44.92 -0.15
N LEU A 268 -45.35 43.73 0.39
CA LEU A 268 -45.67 42.50 -0.36
C LEU A 268 -47.14 42.06 -0.20
N LEU A 269 -47.99 42.89 0.41
CA LEU A 269 -49.42 42.57 0.59
C LEU A 269 -50.19 42.43 -0.73
N ASP A 270 -49.77 43.14 -1.78
CA ASP A 270 -50.40 43.08 -3.10
C ASP A 270 -50.13 41.74 -3.81
N ASP A 271 -49.04 41.05 -3.45
CA ASP A 271 -48.63 39.76 -4.03
C ASP A 271 -49.03 38.56 -3.13
N ASN A 272 -49.75 38.82 -2.04
CA ASN A 272 -50.15 37.83 -1.04
C ASN A 272 -50.93 36.64 -1.65
N GLY A 273 -50.49 35.41 -1.35
CA GLY A 273 -51.01 34.18 -1.93
C GLY A 273 -50.41 33.82 -3.30
N ASN A 274 -49.45 34.60 -3.79
CA ASN A 274 -48.72 34.34 -5.04
C ASN A 274 -47.32 34.99 -5.04
N LEU A 275 -46.65 35.00 -3.88
CA LEU A 275 -45.31 35.60 -3.74
C LEU A 275 -44.28 34.89 -4.64
N SER A 276 -43.37 35.67 -5.24
CA SER A 276 -42.18 35.14 -5.91
C SER A 276 -41.23 34.48 -4.90
N GLU A 277 -40.38 33.53 -5.33
CA GLU A 277 -39.36 32.93 -4.46
C GLU A 277 -38.42 33.95 -3.81
N LEU A 278 -38.05 35.00 -4.55
CA LEU A 278 -37.18 36.06 -4.04
C LEU A 278 -37.87 36.86 -2.93
N ASP A 279 -39.16 37.15 -3.09
CA ASP A 279 -39.93 37.88 -2.10
C ASP A 279 -40.30 37.00 -0.90
N HIS A 280 -40.53 35.71 -1.14
CA HIS A 280 -40.64 34.71 -0.07
C HIS A 280 -39.37 34.62 0.75
N GLN A 281 -38.18 34.66 0.12
CA GLN A 281 -36.92 34.67 0.86
C GLN A 281 -36.81 35.91 1.78
N LYS A 282 -37.20 37.09 1.31
CA LYS A 282 -37.22 38.30 2.14
C LYS A 282 -38.22 38.17 3.29
N TYR A 283 -39.42 37.69 3.00
CA TYR A 283 -40.46 37.40 3.99
C TYR A 283 -39.96 36.43 5.05
N PHE A 284 -39.45 35.28 4.62
CA PHE A 284 -38.93 34.23 5.49
C PHE A 284 -37.80 34.75 6.37
N ASN A 285 -36.88 35.56 5.84
CA ASN A 285 -35.79 36.13 6.62
C ASN A 285 -36.29 37.13 7.68
N GLU A 286 -37.28 37.95 7.35
CA GLU A 286 -37.82 39.01 8.22
C GLU A 286 -38.79 38.47 9.29
N TYR A 287 -39.47 37.35 9.03
CA TYR A 287 -40.42 36.74 9.96
C TYR A 287 -39.80 36.44 11.32
N SER A 288 -40.43 36.81 12.43
CA SER A 288 -39.92 36.46 13.77
C SER A 288 -40.90 35.55 14.50
N ILE A 289 -40.42 34.44 15.06
CA ILE A 289 -41.28 33.51 15.80
C ILE A 289 -41.90 34.19 17.02
N ASP A 290 -43.23 34.11 17.14
CA ASP A 290 -44.01 34.47 18.32
C ASP A 290 -44.66 33.23 18.93
N GLU A 291 -44.13 32.74 20.06
CA GLU A 291 -44.61 31.52 20.73
C GLU A 291 -46.09 31.59 21.20
N ASN A 292 -46.76 32.75 21.14
CA ASN A 292 -48.20 32.86 21.42
C ASN A 292 -49.07 32.56 20.18
N ILE A 293 -48.50 32.66 18.98
CA ILE A 293 -49.19 32.52 17.69
C ILE A 293 -48.66 31.28 16.96
N ASP A 294 -47.34 31.12 16.90
CA ASP A 294 -46.66 30.06 16.19
C ASP A 294 -46.59 28.79 17.04
N LYS A 295 -47.12 27.69 16.49
CA LYS A 295 -47.06 26.38 17.13
C LYS A 295 -45.69 25.75 16.91
N ARG A 296 -44.99 25.42 18.00
CA ARG A 296 -43.83 24.53 17.96
C ARG A 296 -44.27 23.13 17.59
N LEU A 297 -43.58 22.51 16.63
CA LEU A 297 -43.83 21.13 16.25
C LEU A 297 -43.48 20.18 17.39
N ASP A 298 -44.34 19.18 17.61
CA ASP A 298 -43.99 18.03 18.43
C ASP A 298 -43.05 17.07 17.68
N LYS A 299 -42.66 15.97 18.34
CA LYS A 299 -41.67 15.03 17.80
C LYS A 299 -42.18 14.25 16.60
N SER A 300 -43.47 13.93 16.56
CA SER A 300 -44.11 13.18 15.47
C SER A 300 -44.28 14.11 14.26
N GLU A 301 -44.75 15.34 14.49
CA GLU A 301 -44.82 16.38 13.45
C GLU A 301 -43.44 16.72 12.86
N ALA A 302 -42.41 16.80 13.71
CA ALA A 302 -41.04 17.03 13.25
C ALA A 302 -40.49 15.83 12.46
N LEU A 303 -40.77 14.59 12.87
CA LEU A 303 -40.34 13.39 12.13
C LEU A 303 -40.99 13.36 10.73
N TYR A 304 -42.28 13.64 10.64
CA TYR A 304 -42.98 13.68 9.35
C TYR A 304 -42.29 14.65 8.37
N LEU A 305 -41.97 15.87 8.82
CA LEU A 305 -41.21 16.83 8.02
C LEU A 305 -39.80 16.35 7.69
N PHE A 306 -39.12 15.65 8.60
CA PHE A 306 -37.82 15.04 8.31
C PHE A 306 -37.91 14.04 7.16
N LEU A 307 -38.95 13.20 7.15
CA LEU A 307 -39.17 12.21 6.09
C LEU A 307 -39.58 12.88 4.77
N GLU A 308 -40.38 13.95 4.79
CA GLU A 308 -40.68 14.76 3.60
C GLU A 308 -39.40 15.39 3.02
N ILE A 309 -38.54 15.95 3.88
CA ILE A 309 -37.25 16.51 3.44
C ILE A 309 -36.35 15.37 2.93
N TYR A 310 -36.34 14.21 3.57
CA TYR A 310 -35.57 13.05 3.15
C TYR A 310 -35.97 12.63 1.73
N ASN A 311 -37.26 12.44 1.45
CA ASN A 311 -37.75 12.12 0.10
C ASN A 311 -37.42 13.22 -0.93
N TYR A 312 -37.46 14.48 -0.51
CA TYR A 312 -37.09 15.60 -1.39
C TYR A 312 -35.60 15.60 -1.76
N ILE A 313 -34.72 15.29 -0.81
CA ILE A 313 -33.25 15.28 -1.00
C ILE A 313 -32.76 13.98 -1.62
N TYR A 314 -33.45 12.87 -1.36
CA TYR A 314 -33.14 11.53 -1.83
C TYR A 314 -34.31 10.93 -2.59
N PRO A 315 -34.70 11.52 -3.73
CA PRO A 315 -35.89 11.06 -4.45
C PRO A 315 -35.69 9.67 -5.08
N TYR A 316 -34.46 9.16 -5.10
CA TYR A 316 -34.10 7.78 -5.47
C TYR A 316 -34.24 6.76 -4.32
N ARG A 317 -34.47 7.23 -3.08
CA ARG A 317 -34.74 6.44 -1.86
C ARG A 317 -36.11 6.77 -1.27
N GLU A 318 -37.06 7.12 -2.13
CA GLU A 318 -38.37 7.62 -1.70
C GLU A 318 -39.09 6.62 -0.81
N ILE A 319 -39.50 7.09 0.37
CA ILE A 319 -40.31 6.36 1.32
C ILE A 319 -41.77 6.66 1.03
N ASN A 320 -42.65 5.66 1.10
CA ASN A 320 -44.08 5.90 0.90
C ASN A 320 -44.68 6.65 2.11
N LEU A 321 -44.95 7.94 1.94
CA LEU A 321 -45.55 8.79 2.98
C LEU A 321 -47.09 8.72 3.01
N GLU A 322 -47.76 8.11 2.02
CA GLU A 322 -49.23 8.11 1.91
C GLU A 322 -49.91 7.40 3.09
N ASP A 323 -49.20 6.48 3.76
CA ASP A 323 -49.67 5.78 4.96
C ASP A 323 -49.26 6.48 6.28
N LEU A 324 -48.44 7.55 6.23
CA LEU A 324 -47.76 8.17 7.38
C LEU A 324 -48.37 9.50 7.85
N GLU A 325 -49.34 10.08 7.15
CA GLU A 325 -49.93 11.42 7.45
C GLU A 325 -50.61 11.50 8.84
N ASN A 326 -50.74 10.37 9.57
CA ASN A 326 -51.24 10.29 10.94
C ASN A 326 -50.49 9.26 11.81
N VAL A 327 -49.29 8.83 11.41
CA VAL A 327 -48.54 7.80 12.15
C VAL A 327 -47.86 8.45 13.34
N ASP A 328 -48.18 7.96 14.54
CA ASP A 328 -47.50 8.39 15.76
C ASP A 328 -46.03 7.94 15.69
N LEU A 329 -45.13 8.71 16.30
CA LEU A 329 -43.72 8.33 16.42
C LEU A 329 -43.58 6.93 17.02
N GLU A 330 -44.46 6.59 17.97
CA GLU A 330 -44.51 5.27 18.61
C GLU A 330 -44.82 4.12 17.63
N ASP A 331 -45.61 4.38 16.58
CA ASP A 331 -45.91 3.39 15.54
C ASP A 331 -44.78 3.29 14.50
N PHE A 332 -44.14 4.42 14.15
CA PHE A 332 -43.05 4.44 13.18
C PHE A 332 -41.80 3.72 13.69
N VAL A 333 -41.44 3.88 14.97
CA VAL A 333 -40.25 3.22 15.56
C VAL A 333 -40.40 1.70 15.72
N GLU A 334 -41.59 1.17 15.50
CA GLU A 334 -41.86 -0.27 15.46
C GLU A 334 -42.06 -0.79 14.03
N ASN A 335 -41.88 0.05 13.00
CA ASN A 335 -42.00 -0.36 11.61
C ASN A 335 -40.78 -1.23 11.20
N GLU A 336 -41.06 -2.46 10.80
CA GLU A 336 -40.02 -3.43 10.42
C GLU A 336 -39.22 -3.02 9.18
N GLU A 337 -39.83 -2.32 8.22
CA GLU A 337 -39.17 -1.87 6.98
C GLU A 337 -38.11 -0.79 7.24
N TYR A 338 -38.34 0.07 8.25
CA TYR A 338 -37.50 1.27 8.46
C TYR A 338 -36.60 1.20 9.69
N VAL A 339 -37.02 0.53 10.77
CA VAL A 339 -36.36 0.64 12.10
C VAL A 339 -35.91 -0.72 12.66
N TYR A 340 -36.17 -1.82 11.96
CA TYR A 340 -35.76 -3.15 12.41
C TYR A 340 -34.24 -3.34 12.45
N LEU A 341 -33.77 -4.07 13.45
CA LEU A 341 -32.42 -4.62 13.51
C LEU A 341 -32.53 -6.12 13.24
N ASN A 342 -31.92 -6.59 12.15
CA ASN A 342 -31.89 -8.02 11.86
C ASN A 342 -30.98 -8.74 12.86
N PRO A 343 -31.40 -9.84 13.50
CA PRO A 343 -30.50 -10.61 14.35
C PRO A 343 -29.39 -11.33 13.55
N ASP A 344 -29.61 -11.63 12.28
CA ASP A 344 -28.55 -12.12 11.39
C ASP A 344 -27.74 -10.94 10.87
N GLU A 345 -26.41 -11.00 11.01
CA GLU A 345 -25.52 -9.92 10.56
C GLU A 345 -25.33 -9.91 9.05
N ASP A 346 -25.60 -11.05 8.40
CA ASP A 346 -25.50 -11.23 6.95
C ASP A 346 -26.79 -10.81 6.21
N GLU A 347 -27.86 -10.46 6.93
CA GLU A 347 -29.13 -10.01 6.37
C GLU A 347 -29.37 -8.50 6.58
N GLU A 348 -30.13 -7.89 5.66
CA GLU A 348 -30.39 -6.44 5.68
C GLU A 348 -31.19 -5.99 6.92
N ASN A 349 -30.75 -4.86 7.48
CA ASN A 349 -31.49 -4.12 8.50
C ASN A 349 -32.59 -3.25 7.87
N GLY A 350 -33.48 -2.71 8.71
CA GLY A 350 -34.42 -1.67 8.26
C GLY A 350 -33.66 -0.43 7.75
N LEU A 351 -34.26 0.32 6.82
CA LEU A 351 -33.61 1.40 6.06
C LEU A 351 -32.81 2.40 6.90
N PHE A 352 -33.28 2.73 8.11
CA PHE A 352 -32.65 3.72 8.99
C PHE A 352 -31.81 3.10 10.11
N THR A 353 -31.60 1.79 10.11
CA THR A 353 -30.89 1.06 11.15
C THR A 353 -29.48 0.69 10.72
N MET A 354 -28.49 1.04 11.54
CA MET A 354 -27.09 0.66 11.34
C MET A 354 -26.51 0.03 12.61
N ARG A 355 -25.64 -0.97 12.46
CA ARG A 355 -24.83 -1.46 13.58
C ARG A 355 -23.72 -0.47 13.91
N TYR A 356 -23.05 -0.66 15.06
CA TYR A 356 -21.99 0.25 15.49
C TYR A 356 -20.75 0.18 14.59
N ASP A 357 -20.40 -1.04 14.16
CA ASP A 357 -19.21 -1.32 13.36
C ASP A 357 -19.45 -1.05 11.88
N ASP A 358 -20.70 -1.11 11.40
CA ASP A 358 -21.10 -0.69 10.04
C ASP A 358 -21.02 0.82 9.81
N PHE A 359 -20.69 1.63 10.84
CA PHE A 359 -20.38 3.03 10.59
C PHE A 359 -19.10 3.08 9.74
N PRO A 360 -19.13 3.65 8.53
CA PRO A 360 -18.02 3.59 7.59
C PRO A 360 -16.88 4.53 8.00
N ILE A 361 -16.15 4.12 9.03
CA ILE A 361 -15.06 4.85 9.64
C ILE A 361 -13.79 4.26 9.08
N ASN A 362 -13.36 4.80 7.94
CA ASN A 362 -12.04 4.52 7.41
C ASN A 362 -11.03 5.54 7.96
N SER A 363 -9.74 5.24 7.78
CA SER A 363 -8.64 6.09 8.26
C SER A 363 -8.62 7.52 7.66
N GLN A 364 -9.37 7.78 6.58
CA GLN A 364 -9.53 9.11 5.98
C GLN A 364 -10.79 9.86 6.48
N SER A 365 -11.85 9.15 6.89
CA SER A 365 -13.13 9.70 7.39
C SER A 365 -13.20 9.84 8.92
N GLU A 366 -12.12 9.46 9.64
CA GLU A 366 -12.01 9.40 11.11
C GLU A 366 -12.52 10.65 11.86
N SER A 367 -12.56 11.84 11.22
CA SER A 367 -13.03 13.07 11.87
C SER A 367 -14.50 13.42 11.65
N THR A 368 -15.13 13.02 10.54
CA THR A 368 -16.49 13.47 10.16
C THR A 368 -17.57 12.56 10.73
N LEU A 369 -17.60 11.30 10.28
CA LEU A 369 -18.61 10.32 10.68
C LEU A 369 -18.45 9.93 12.15
N THR A 370 -17.23 9.91 12.68
CA THR A 370 -16.98 9.79 14.13
C THR A 370 -17.61 10.92 14.93
N ALA A 371 -17.53 12.18 14.45
CA ALA A 371 -18.14 13.32 15.14
C ALA A 371 -19.67 13.26 15.07
N MET A 372 -20.23 12.84 13.93
CA MET A 372 -21.67 12.60 13.77
C MET A 372 -22.16 11.47 14.70
N ARG A 373 -21.46 10.33 14.70
CA ARG A 373 -21.71 9.19 15.60
C ARG A 373 -21.67 9.62 17.05
N ASN A 374 -20.61 10.33 17.46
CA ASN A 374 -20.50 10.87 18.82
C ASN A 374 -21.67 11.79 19.18
N TYR A 375 -22.18 12.58 18.23
CA TYR A 375 -23.34 13.42 18.44
C TYR A 375 -24.63 12.60 18.63
N LEU A 376 -24.85 11.56 17.82
CA LEU A 376 -25.99 10.64 17.92
C LEU A 376 -26.02 9.91 19.28
N TYR A 377 -24.88 9.40 19.76
CA TYR A 377 -24.81 8.67 21.04
C TYR A 377 -24.84 9.59 22.28
N ASN A 378 -24.20 10.76 22.21
CA ASN A 378 -23.99 11.58 23.41
C ASN A 378 -24.91 12.80 23.53
N THR A 379 -25.58 13.21 22.45
CA THR A 379 -26.39 14.44 22.44
C THR A 379 -27.86 14.17 22.11
N LEU A 380 -28.16 13.32 21.13
CA LEU A 380 -29.54 12.98 20.77
C LEU A 380 -30.08 11.83 21.65
N SER A 381 -31.39 11.87 21.92
CA SER A 381 -32.06 10.96 22.84
C SER A 381 -33.43 10.53 22.33
N THR A 382 -33.78 9.28 22.60
CA THR A 382 -35.09 8.68 22.31
C THR A 382 -36.13 9.01 23.40
N LYS A 383 -35.71 9.57 24.55
CA LYS A 383 -36.62 9.88 25.67
C LYS A 383 -37.54 11.06 25.37
N LYS A 384 -38.80 10.98 25.83
CA LYS A 384 -39.88 11.94 25.56
C LYS A 384 -39.51 13.41 25.83
N GLU A 385 -38.84 13.70 26.95
CA GLU A 385 -38.51 15.07 27.39
C GLU A 385 -37.14 15.59 26.92
N GLU A 386 -36.34 14.75 26.23
CA GLU A 386 -34.99 15.10 25.76
C GLU A 386 -34.98 15.43 24.25
N THR A 387 -33.85 15.97 23.75
CA THR A 387 -33.74 16.40 22.34
C THR A 387 -33.49 15.19 21.43
N SER A 388 -34.40 14.93 20.48
CA SER A 388 -34.30 13.76 19.57
C SER A 388 -33.74 14.08 18.20
N PHE A 389 -33.67 15.36 17.81
CA PHE A 389 -33.23 15.75 16.48
C PHE A 389 -32.44 17.07 16.48
N THR A 390 -31.72 17.33 15.40
CA THR A 390 -31.02 18.59 15.18
C THR A 390 -31.98 19.70 14.74
N THR A 391 -32.05 20.79 15.52
CA THR A 391 -32.97 21.90 15.21
C THR A 391 -32.46 22.83 14.14
N ALA A 392 -31.16 22.80 13.82
CA ALA A 392 -30.57 23.47 12.69
C ALA A 392 -29.51 22.52 12.10
N ALA A 393 -29.27 22.64 10.79
CA ALA A 393 -28.24 21.83 10.14
C ALA A 393 -26.88 22.05 10.80
N ARG A 394 -26.22 20.94 11.13
CA ARG A 394 -24.95 20.92 11.84
C ARG A 394 -23.83 20.47 10.92
N SER A 395 -22.70 21.16 10.97
CA SER A 395 -21.51 20.74 10.23
C SER A 395 -20.88 19.53 10.92
N PHE A 396 -20.69 18.45 10.16
CA PHE A 396 -19.78 17.38 10.50
C PHE A 396 -18.82 17.25 9.30
N GLY A 397 -17.53 17.43 9.54
CA GLY A 397 -16.55 17.47 8.45
C GLY A 397 -16.84 18.56 7.41
N LYS A 398 -16.87 18.18 6.14
CA LYS A 398 -17.15 19.07 4.99
C LYS A 398 -18.65 19.23 4.68
N TYR A 399 -19.51 18.38 5.26
CA TYR A 399 -20.95 18.36 4.99
C TYR A 399 -21.76 18.95 6.15
N TYR A 400 -23.03 19.24 5.88
CA TYR A 400 -24.01 19.65 6.88
C TYR A 400 -25.11 18.61 6.98
N TYR A 401 -25.57 18.32 8.19
CA TYR A 401 -26.55 17.26 8.42
C TYR A 401 -27.74 17.76 9.23
N LEU A 402 -28.91 17.25 8.88
CA LEU A 402 -30.05 17.13 9.77
C LEU A 402 -30.15 15.67 10.23
N LEU A 403 -30.23 15.45 11.54
CA LEU A 403 -30.27 14.12 12.14
C LEU A 403 -31.49 14.00 13.06
N TYR A 404 -32.20 12.87 12.96
CA TYR A 404 -33.28 12.50 13.87
C TYR A 404 -33.00 11.10 14.43
N LYS A 405 -32.86 10.97 15.75
CA LYS A 405 -32.65 9.68 16.42
C LYS A 405 -33.98 8.99 16.69
N LEU A 406 -34.18 7.80 16.14
CA LEU A 406 -35.44 7.04 16.20
C LEU A 406 -35.43 6.03 17.35
N LYS A 407 -34.43 5.14 17.40
CA LYS A 407 -34.37 4.02 18.37
C LYS A 407 -32.94 3.72 18.79
N ASP A 408 -32.78 3.35 20.06
CA ASP A 408 -31.57 2.74 20.60
C ASP A 408 -31.82 1.22 20.66
N HIS A 409 -31.11 0.40 19.88
CA HIS A 409 -31.23 -1.07 19.95
C HIS A 409 -30.29 -1.62 21.03
N ASN A 410 -30.58 -1.27 22.28
CA ASN A 410 -29.72 -1.57 23.42
C ASN A 410 -30.44 -2.37 24.52
N ASP A 411 -31.52 -3.07 24.18
CA ASP A 411 -32.28 -3.86 25.16
C ASP A 411 -31.40 -4.90 25.87
N ASP A 412 -30.55 -5.61 25.13
CA ASP A 412 -29.58 -6.57 25.67
C ASP A 412 -28.57 -5.88 26.59
N LEU A 413 -28.04 -4.72 26.18
CA LEU A 413 -27.14 -3.91 27.02
C LEU A 413 -27.86 -3.47 28.31
N LEU A 414 -29.09 -2.99 28.20
CA LEU A 414 -29.90 -2.55 29.34
C LEU A 414 -30.23 -3.72 30.29
N GLU A 415 -30.34 -4.94 29.77
CA GLU A 415 -30.44 -6.15 30.58
C GLU A 415 -29.11 -6.46 31.30
N GLN A 416 -27.97 -6.31 30.63
CA GLN A 416 -26.64 -6.51 31.22
C GLN A 416 -26.34 -5.58 32.41
N VAL A 417 -26.79 -4.32 32.38
CA VAL A 417 -26.55 -3.35 33.47
C VAL A 417 -27.63 -3.32 34.57
N LYS A 418 -28.72 -4.11 34.46
CA LYS A 418 -29.82 -4.08 35.47
C LYS A 418 -29.42 -4.61 36.85
N ASP A 419 -28.40 -5.48 36.93
CA ASP A 419 -27.98 -6.13 38.18
C ASP A 419 -26.56 -5.76 38.66
N ASP A 420 -25.90 -4.82 37.96
CA ASP A 420 -24.70 -4.07 38.39
C ASP A 420 -23.60 -4.88 39.09
N LYS A 421 -23.42 -6.14 38.68
CA LYS A 421 -22.28 -6.95 39.10
C LYS A 421 -21.78 -7.77 37.92
N TYR A 422 -20.57 -7.45 37.46
CA TYR A 422 -19.74 -8.32 36.63
C TYR A 422 -19.43 -9.68 37.32
N GLN A 423 -19.89 -9.87 38.56
CA GLN A 423 -19.54 -10.94 39.48
C GLN A 423 -20.79 -11.45 40.26
N VAL A 424 -21.05 -12.74 40.20
CA VAL A 424 -22.04 -13.43 41.03
C VAL A 424 -21.32 -14.25 42.10
N TRP A 425 -21.80 -14.15 43.34
CA TRP A 425 -21.27 -14.94 44.46
C TRP A 425 -21.94 -16.30 44.46
N GLU A 426 -21.16 -17.38 44.26
CA GLU A 426 -21.69 -18.74 44.34
C GLU A 426 -21.62 -19.27 45.80
N ASP A 427 -20.58 -18.91 46.56
CA ASP A 427 -20.40 -19.18 48.00
C ASP A 427 -19.40 -18.16 48.65
N GLU A 428 -19.14 -18.24 49.96
CA GLU A 428 -18.34 -17.25 50.75
C GLU A 428 -16.89 -17.00 50.24
N ASP A 429 -16.37 -17.82 49.32
CA ASP A 429 -14.96 -17.78 48.87
C ASP A 429 -14.75 -17.86 47.33
N GLU A 430 -15.80 -17.95 46.49
CA GLU A 430 -15.65 -18.08 45.03
C GLU A 430 -16.61 -17.16 44.27
N THR A 431 -16.02 -16.27 43.45
CA THR A 431 -16.72 -15.30 42.62
C THR A 431 -16.70 -15.77 41.17
N ILE A 432 -17.87 -15.92 40.56
CA ILE A 432 -18.00 -16.34 39.16
C ILE A 432 -18.41 -15.12 38.32
N LEU A 433 -17.77 -14.92 37.18
CA LEU A 433 -18.15 -13.87 36.23
C LEU A 433 -19.53 -14.19 35.62
N THR A 434 -20.32 -13.16 35.34
CA THR A 434 -21.51 -13.34 34.50
C THR A 434 -21.08 -13.73 33.08
N ALA A 435 -21.97 -14.33 32.29
CA ALA A 435 -21.62 -14.75 30.91
C ALA A 435 -21.04 -13.62 30.06
N HIS A 436 -21.56 -12.38 30.19
CA HIS A 436 -21.02 -11.21 29.49
C HIS A 436 -19.70 -10.70 30.07
N ALA A 437 -19.52 -10.77 31.39
CA ALA A 437 -18.25 -10.41 32.01
C ALA A 437 -17.15 -11.41 31.63
N GLU A 438 -17.49 -12.69 31.47
CA GLU A 438 -16.59 -13.73 30.95
C GLU A 438 -16.19 -13.44 29.49
N GLU A 439 -17.14 -13.03 28.64
CA GLU A 439 -16.84 -12.63 27.26
C GLU A 439 -15.87 -11.43 27.21
N TYR A 440 -16.11 -10.39 28.01
CA TYR A 440 -15.21 -9.24 28.07
C TYR A 440 -13.85 -9.60 28.65
N TYR A 441 -13.83 -10.45 29.67
CA TYR A 441 -12.60 -10.97 30.22
C TYR A 441 -11.77 -11.69 29.16
N GLN A 442 -12.39 -12.57 28.37
CA GLN A 442 -11.69 -13.27 27.29
C GLN A 442 -11.15 -12.30 26.23
N LYS A 443 -11.90 -11.27 25.83
CA LYS A 443 -11.39 -10.24 24.90
C LYS A 443 -10.19 -9.48 25.46
N ILE A 444 -10.19 -9.17 26.77
CA ILE A 444 -9.03 -8.54 27.43
C ILE A 444 -7.84 -9.49 27.47
N VAL A 445 -8.05 -10.79 27.70
CA VAL A 445 -7.00 -11.81 27.63
C VAL A 445 -6.41 -11.86 26.22
N ASP A 446 -7.25 -11.93 25.18
CA ASP A 446 -6.82 -11.99 23.78
C ASP A 446 -6.02 -10.73 23.39
N ASP A 447 -6.45 -9.53 23.82
CA ASP A 447 -5.73 -8.26 23.61
C ASP A 447 -4.32 -8.26 24.23
N LYS A 448 -4.08 -9.06 25.28
CA LYS A 448 -2.75 -9.22 25.89
C LYS A 448 -1.85 -10.19 25.13
N LEU A 449 -2.40 -11.08 24.28
CA LEU A 449 -1.66 -12.04 23.46
C LEU A 449 -1.02 -11.40 22.22
N THR A 450 -0.29 -10.31 22.42
CA THR A 450 0.37 -9.56 21.36
C THR A 450 1.59 -10.30 20.78
N SER A 451 2.01 -9.98 19.56
CA SER A 451 3.24 -10.51 18.94
C SER A 451 4.48 -10.30 19.82
N SER A 452 4.53 -9.19 20.57
CA SER A 452 5.61 -8.89 21.52
C SER A 452 5.60 -9.84 22.71
N TYR A 453 4.42 -10.12 23.27
CA TYR A 453 4.25 -11.06 24.37
C TYR A 453 4.61 -12.49 23.93
N ILE A 454 4.10 -12.95 22.78
CA ILE A 454 4.44 -14.25 22.19
C ILE A 454 5.96 -14.39 22.02
N SER A 455 6.61 -13.38 21.46
CA SER A 455 8.07 -13.38 21.25
C SER A 455 8.85 -13.42 22.57
N SER A 456 8.37 -12.75 23.61
CA SER A 456 8.99 -12.77 24.95
C SER A 456 8.93 -14.17 25.57
N LYS A 457 7.74 -14.78 25.62
CA LYS A 457 7.55 -16.13 26.19
C LYS A 457 8.29 -17.19 25.39
N ALA A 458 8.28 -17.08 24.07
CA ALA A 458 9.05 -18.00 23.23
C ALA A 458 10.56 -17.91 23.53
N SER A 459 11.08 -16.70 23.73
CA SER A 459 12.49 -16.47 24.09
C SER A 459 12.84 -17.01 25.49
N GLU A 460 11.93 -16.91 26.45
CA GLU A 460 12.08 -17.49 27.79
C GLU A 460 12.18 -19.02 27.72
N LYS A 461 11.29 -19.67 26.96
CA LYS A 461 11.33 -21.13 26.78
C LYS A 461 12.65 -21.60 26.13
N ILE A 462 13.12 -20.88 25.11
CA ILE A 462 14.40 -21.18 24.45
C ILE A 462 15.58 -21.03 25.42
N LYS A 463 15.51 -20.06 26.34
CA LYS A 463 16.54 -19.83 27.36
C LYS A 463 16.60 -20.96 28.40
N ASP A 464 15.47 -21.56 28.73
CA ASP A 464 15.39 -22.68 29.67
C ASP A 464 15.87 -24.01 29.07
N ALA A 465 15.80 -24.15 27.75
CA ALA A 465 16.32 -25.31 27.03
C ALA A 465 17.85 -25.42 27.13
N LYS A 466 18.38 -26.63 27.37
CA LYS A 466 19.84 -26.85 27.45
C LYS A 466 20.43 -27.04 26.06
N VAL A 467 20.74 -25.94 25.40
CA VAL A 467 21.41 -25.96 24.10
C VAL A 467 22.93 -26.06 24.26
N THR A 468 23.52 -27.09 23.68
CA THR A 468 24.97 -27.31 23.60
C THR A 468 25.42 -27.36 22.14
N ILE A 469 26.34 -26.48 21.75
CA ILE A 469 26.92 -26.41 20.40
C ILE A 469 28.29 -27.09 20.38
N TYR A 470 28.55 -27.93 19.37
CA TYR A 470 29.78 -28.72 19.26
C TYR A 470 30.83 -28.12 18.30
N ASP A 471 30.45 -27.11 17.51
CA ASP A 471 31.34 -26.31 16.67
C ASP A 471 31.62 -24.95 17.35
N GLY A 472 32.90 -24.65 17.58
CA GLY A 472 33.35 -23.43 18.26
C GLY A 472 33.12 -22.16 17.46
N ASP A 473 33.15 -22.23 16.13
CA ASP A 473 32.89 -21.09 15.25
C ASP A 473 31.39 -20.84 15.16
N VAL A 474 30.58 -21.89 14.99
CA VAL A 474 29.11 -21.76 15.02
C VAL A 474 28.64 -21.17 16.35
N HIS A 475 29.18 -21.63 17.48
CA HIS A 475 28.89 -21.03 18.80
C HIS A 475 29.27 -19.55 18.87
N LEU A 476 30.42 -19.19 18.30
CA LEU A 476 30.90 -17.82 18.26
C LEU A 476 29.98 -16.91 17.43
N PHE A 477 29.55 -17.35 16.25
CA PHE A 477 28.69 -16.57 15.35
C PHE A 477 27.23 -16.53 15.79
N LEU A 478 26.71 -17.55 16.48
CA LEU A 478 25.37 -17.50 17.09
C LEU A 478 25.26 -16.40 18.15
N GLY A 479 26.36 -16.12 18.86
CA GLY A 479 26.42 -15.01 19.83
C GLY A 479 25.42 -15.09 20.99
N ASN A 480 24.79 -16.25 21.19
CA ASN A 480 23.76 -16.44 22.20
C ASN A 480 24.39 -16.97 23.51
N ASP A 481 24.41 -16.12 24.54
CA ASP A 481 25.01 -16.44 25.84
C ASP A 481 24.31 -17.60 26.57
N ASN A 482 23.07 -17.95 26.20
CA ASN A 482 22.36 -19.10 26.77
C ASN A 482 22.89 -20.42 26.21
N TYR A 483 23.50 -20.40 25.02
CA TYR A 483 24.03 -21.61 24.38
C TYR A 483 25.43 -21.93 24.91
N LYS A 484 25.65 -23.19 25.27
CA LYS A 484 26.93 -23.64 25.82
C LYS A 484 27.80 -24.26 24.75
N LEU A 485 29.07 -23.87 24.69
CA LEU A 485 30.06 -24.59 23.89
C LEU A 485 30.40 -25.93 24.55
N ALA A 486 30.39 -27.00 23.78
CA ALA A 486 30.74 -28.34 24.24
C ALA A 486 32.19 -28.42 24.75
N LYS A 487 32.39 -29.07 25.90
CA LYS A 487 33.74 -29.28 26.48
C LYS A 487 34.56 -30.34 25.76
N LYS A 488 33.90 -31.23 25.01
CA LYS A 488 34.52 -32.33 24.28
C LYS A 488 34.06 -32.25 22.83
N PHE A 489 35.01 -32.36 21.91
CA PHE A 489 34.74 -32.48 20.49
C PHE A 489 33.95 -33.76 20.20
N ASN A 490 32.92 -33.64 19.36
CA ASN A 490 32.19 -34.75 18.77
C ASN A 490 32.09 -34.50 17.27
N ASN A 491 32.61 -35.43 16.46
CA ASN A 491 32.62 -35.26 15.01
C ASN A 491 31.21 -35.33 14.39
N ASN A 492 30.28 -36.02 15.02
CA ASN A 492 28.97 -36.33 14.40
C ASN A 492 27.87 -35.35 14.79
N LEU A 493 28.08 -34.50 15.81
CA LEU A 493 27.06 -33.59 16.32
C LEU A 493 27.42 -32.15 16.01
N ILE A 494 26.44 -31.36 15.58
CA ILE A 494 26.56 -29.90 15.48
C ILE A 494 25.97 -29.22 16.72
N ALA A 495 24.86 -29.73 17.22
CA ALA A 495 24.18 -29.22 18.41
C ALA A 495 23.45 -30.35 19.17
N LYS A 496 23.11 -30.08 20.42
CA LYS A 496 22.25 -30.90 21.26
C LYS A 496 21.33 -29.98 22.05
N VAL A 497 20.03 -30.23 21.99
CA VAL A 497 19.00 -29.48 22.73
C VAL A 497 18.38 -30.46 23.72
N ASP A 498 18.65 -30.25 25.00
CA ASP A 498 18.32 -31.21 26.06
C ASP A 498 18.85 -32.61 25.75
N ASP A 499 17.96 -33.57 25.47
CA ASP A 499 18.32 -34.96 25.13
C ASP A 499 18.30 -35.24 23.62
N THR A 500 17.85 -34.29 22.80
CA THR A 500 17.74 -34.44 21.34
C THR A 500 19.02 -33.97 20.66
N GLU A 501 19.56 -34.82 19.78
CA GLU A 501 20.82 -34.58 19.07
C GLU A 501 20.54 -34.09 17.65
N ILE A 502 21.24 -33.03 17.24
CA ILE A 502 21.27 -32.56 15.84
C ILE A 502 22.60 -33.01 15.24
N THR A 503 22.55 -33.91 14.27
CA THR A 503 23.74 -34.47 13.63
C THR A 503 24.28 -33.53 12.55
N VAL A 504 25.57 -33.65 12.24
CA VAL A 504 26.19 -32.90 11.13
C VAL A 504 25.58 -33.30 9.79
N ASP A 505 25.28 -34.59 9.58
CA ASP A 505 24.78 -35.09 8.32
C ASP A 505 23.34 -34.59 8.06
N ASP A 506 22.46 -34.62 9.07
CA ASP A 506 21.09 -34.10 8.95
C ASP A 506 21.09 -32.58 8.69
N PHE A 507 21.94 -31.86 9.42
CA PHE A 507 22.09 -30.42 9.22
C PHE A 507 22.67 -30.10 7.83
N TYR A 508 23.63 -30.88 7.34
CA TYR A 508 24.17 -30.72 6.00
C TYR A 508 23.10 -30.90 4.92
N ILE A 509 22.17 -31.86 5.07
CA ILE A 509 21.06 -32.05 4.12
C ILE A 509 20.18 -30.79 4.05
N LEU A 510 19.84 -30.21 5.20
CA LEU A 510 19.06 -28.96 5.26
C LEU A 510 19.81 -27.79 4.61
N LEU A 511 21.10 -27.66 4.92
CA LEU A 511 21.98 -26.64 4.37
C LEU A 511 22.16 -26.77 2.86
N GLU A 512 22.46 -27.98 2.36
CA GLU A 512 22.68 -28.25 0.94
C GLU A 512 21.42 -27.97 0.15
N ASN A 513 20.27 -28.35 0.70
CA ASN A 513 19.00 -28.15 0.03
C ASN A 513 18.69 -26.66 -0.18
N GLN A 514 19.00 -25.81 0.81
CA GLN A 514 18.74 -24.37 0.75
C GLN A 514 19.86 -23.55 0.09
N PHE A 515 21.13 -23.87 0.37
CA PHE A 515 22.28 -23.04 0.00
C PHE A 515 23.31 -23.75 -0.88
N GLY A 516 23.23 -25.06 -1.05
CA GLY A 516 24.27 -25.85 -1.71
C GLY A 516 24.63 -25.30 -3.10
N PRO A 517 23.68 -25.17 -4.03
CA PRO A 517 23.94 -24.61 -5.35
C PRO A 517 24.41 -23.15 -5.35
N SER A 518 23.87 -22.26 -4.51
CA SER A 518 24.26 -20.84 -4.49
C SER A 518 25.67 -20.63 -3.90
N ILE A 519 25.95 -21.21 -2.72
CA ILE A 519 27.26 -21.07 -2.08
C ILE A 519 28.37 -21.76 -2.90
N SER A 520 28.08 -22.89 -3.55
CA SER A 520 29.05 -23.52 -4.44
C SER A 520 29.29 -22.72 -5.72
N MET A 521 28.29 -22.03 -6.26
CA MET A 521 28.49 -21.08 -7.36
C MET A 521 29.40 -19.94 -6.93
N ASP A 522 29.16 -19.31 -5.79
CA ASP A 522 30.00 -18.21 -5.29
C ASP A 522 31.45 -18.67 -5.02
N LEU A 523 31.62 -19.88 -4.48
CA LEU A 523 32.94 -20.52 -4.33
C LEU A 523 33.62 -20.74 -5.69
N ALA A 524 32.88 -21.15 -6.70
CA ALA A 524 33.38 -21.36 -8.05
C ALA A 524 33.84 -20.04 -8.68
N VAL A 525 33.02 -18.99 -8.56
CA VAL A 525 33.32 -17.63 -9.04
C VAL A 525 34.61 -17.11 -8.44
N LYS A 526 34.72 -17.18 -7.10
CA LYS A 526 35.92 -16.73 -6.39
C LYS A 526 37.18 -17.48 -6.88
N LYS A 527 37.10 -18.79 -7.05
CA LYS A 527 38.23 -19.58 -7.55
C LYS A 527 38.58 -19.26 -9.00
N ALA A 528 37.57 -19.08 -9.86
CA ALA A 528 37.77 -18.68 -11.25
C ALA A 528 38.46 -17.30 -11.34
N LEU A 529 37.97 -16.31 -10.61
CA LEU A 529 38.56 -14.96 -10.55
C LEU A 529 40.00 -14.99 -10.01
N LEU A 530 40.28 -15.74 -8.95
CA LEU A 530 41.64 -15.88 -8.41
C LEU A 530 42.61 -16.55 -9.39
N SER A 531 42.11 -17.29 -10.38
CA SER A 531 42.90 -17.91 -11.46
C SER A 531 42.92 -17.09 -12.76
N SER A 532 42.22 -15.96 -12.81
CA SER A 532 42.05 -15.13 -14.00
C SER A 532 43.19 -14.11 -14.19
N LYS A 533 43.20 -13.40 -15.33
CA LYS A 533 44.12 -12.29 -15.61
C LYS A 533 44.03 -11.14 -14.59
N TYR A 534 42.86 -10.93 -13.95
CA TYR A 534 42.63 -9.79 -13.06
C TYR A 534 43.45 -9.84 -11.77
N ILE A 535 43.96 -11.01 -11.36
CA ILE A 535 44.84 -11.11 -10.19
C ILE A 535 46.19 -10.41 -10.39
N ASP A 536 46.64 -10.32 -11.65
CA ASP A 536 47.91 -9.71 -12.04
C ASP A 536 47.82 -8.17 -12.08
N GLU A 537 46.61 -7.61 -12.17
CA GLU A 537 46.35 -6.17 -12.08
C GLU A 537 46.52 -5.61 -10.65
N ILE A 538 46.51 -6.48 -9.62
CA ILE A 538 46.73 -6.03 -8.24
C ILE A 538 48.21 -5.79 -7.95
N THR A 539 48.59 -4.52 -7.89
CA THR A 539 49.94 -4.04 -7.62
C THR A 539 50.46 -4.39 -6.22
N ALA A 540 51.80 -4.38 -6.06
CA ALA A 540 52.42 -4.61 -4.75
C ALA A 540 52.08 -3.50 -3.74
N GLU A 541 51.92 -2.28 -4.23
CA GLU A 541 51.49 -1.11 -3.47
C GLU A 541 50.07 -1.28 -2.94
N GLN A 542 49.10 -1.71 -3.78
CA GLN A 542 47.74 -2.00 -3.34
C GLN A 542 47.70 -3.13 -2.30
N ARG A 543 48.44 -4.23 -2.51
CA ARG A 543 48.52 -5.33 -1.52
C ARG A 543 49.05 -4.86 -0.17
N LYS A 544 50.02 -3.93 -0.17
CA LYS A 544 50.54 -3.32 1.05
C LYS A 544 49.48 -2.43 1.72
N GLU A 545 48.77 -1.61 0.95
CA GLU A 545 47.68 -0.77 1.47
C GLU A 545 46.56 -1.61 2.09
N PHE A 546 46.12 -2.68 1.42
CA PHE A 546 45.10 -3.60 1.95
C PHE A 546 45.51 -4.21 3.28
N LYS A 547 46.77 -4.62 3.42
CA LYS A 547 47.32 -5.11 4.68
C LYS A 547 47.36 -4.03 5.76
N GLU A 548 47.84 -2.84 5.44
CA GLU A 548 47.86 -1.71 6.38
C GLU A 548 46.44 -1.35 6.85
N ASN A 549 45.42 -1.45 6.00
CA ASN A 549 44.02 -1.23 6.37
C ASN A 549 43.51 -2.23 7.41
N ILE A 550 43.74 -3.53 7.22
CA ILE A 550 43.39 -4.56 8.22
C ILE A 550 44.17 -4.36 9.53
N GLU A 551 45.47 -4.07 9.45
CA GLU A 551 46.31 -3.81 10.63
C GLU A 551 45.84 -2.58 11.42
N ASN A 552 45.38 -1.53 10.73
CA ASN A 552 44.78 -0.35 11.33
C ASN A 552 43.46 -0.69 12.04
N MET A 553 42.58 -1.49 11.42
CA MET A 553 41.34 -1.95 12.06
C MET A 553 41.63 -2.79 13.31
N ILE A 554 42.62 -3.68 13.27
CA ILE A 554 43.05 -4.47 14.45
C ILE A 554 43.61 -3.57 15.55
N THR A 555 44.30 -2.49 15.19
CA THR A 555 44.81 -1.50 16.14
C THR A 555 43.66 -0.74 16.81
N GLN A 556 42.66 -0.31 16.05
CA GLN A 556 41.45 0.32 16.59
C GLN A 556 40.68 -0.64 17.51
N PHE A 557 40.48 -1.88 17.09
CA PHE A 557 39.92 -2.94 17.92
C PHE A 557 40.71 -3.13 19.23
N SER A 558 42.03 -3.23 19.14
CA SER A 558 42.91 -3.44 20.32
C SER A 558 42.85 -2.27 21.30
N ASN A 559 42.61 -1.05 20.80
CA ASN A 559 42.42 0.16 21.60
C ASN A 559 40.97 0.31 22.12
N ASN A 560 40.13 -0.73 21.96
CA ASN A 560 38.73 -0.77 22.35
C ASN A 560 37.85 0.28 21.63
N ALA A 561 38.31 0.81 20.49
CA ALA A 561 37.58 1.84 19.73
C ALA A 561 36.34 1.29 19.00
N LEU A 562 36.28 -0.03 18.77
CA LEU A 562 35.17 -0.72 18.09
C LEU A 562 34.16 -1.36 19.05
N ALA A 563 34.25 -1.07 20.36
CA ALA A 563 33.36 -1.66 21.36
C ALA A 563 31.88 -1.30 21.12
N GLN A 564 31.61 -0.06 20.68
CA GLN A 564 30.25 0.37 20.33
C GLN A 564 29.69 -0.33 19.09
N SER A 565 30.57 -0.86 18.23
CA SER A 565 30.21 -1.67 17.06
C SER A 565 30.08 -3.15 17.38
N GLY A 566 29.99 -3.53 18.67
CA GLY A 566 29.87 -4.93 19.10
C GLY A 566 31.19 -5.70 19.20
N PHE A 567 32.34 -5.04 18.98
CA PHE A 567 33.66 -5.68 19.02
C PHE A 567 34.53 -5.12 20.16
N PRO A 568 34.20 -5.39 21.45
CA PRO A 568 35.04 -4.94 22.55
C PRO A 568 36.37 -5.70 22.54
N ALA A 569 37.47 -5.02 22.89
CA ALA A 569 38.82 -5.58 22.88
C ALA A 569 38.92 -6.88 23.72
N SER A 570 38.02 -7.06 24.69
CA SER A 570 37.89 -8.23 25.56
C SER A 570 37.61 -9.55 24.81
N ILE A 571 37.03 -9.52 23.60
CA ILE A 571 36.81 -10.77 22.82
C ILE A 571 38.12 -11.36 22.26
N GLY A 572 39.18 -10.55 22.19
CA GLY A 572 40.50 -10.95 21.69
C GLY A 572 40.60 -10.97 20.16
N ARG A 573 41.82 -10.80 19.65
CA ARG A 573 42.11 -10.59 18.22
C ARG A 573 41.70 -11.76 17.32
N LYS A 574 41.88 -13.00 17.78
CA LYS A 574 41.50 -14.20 16.99
C LYS A 574 39.99 -14.21 16.70
N LYS A 575 39.16 -13.96 17.73
CA LYS A 575 37.71 -13.90 17.58
C LYS A 575 37.27 -12.70 16.75
N PHE A 576 37.94 -11.56 16.92
CA PHE A 576 37.69 -10.37 16.09
C PHE A 576 37.93 -10.67 14.61
N LEU A 577 39.06 -11.28 14.23
CA LEU A 577 39.34 -11.64 12.84
C LEU A 577 38.28 -12.58 12.24
N LYS A 578 37.83 -13.57 13.03
CA LYS A 578 36.76 -14.48 12.61
C LYS A 578 35.42 -13.75 12.44
N LEU A 579 34.97 -13.01 13.45
CA LEU A 579 33.66 -12.35 13.41
C LEU A 579 33.60 -11.22 12.38
N ALA A 580 34.66 -10.43 12.24
CA ALA A 580 34.68 -9.27 11.36
C ALA A 580 34.99 -9.62 9.90
N PHE A 581 35.80 -10.65 9.65
CA PHE A 581 36.33 -10.94 8.30
C PHE A 581 36.21 -12.40 7.87
N LYS A 582 35.60 -13.28 8.69
CA LYS A 582 35.58 -14.74 8.48
C LYS A 582 36.98 -15.31 8.18
N ALA A 583 37.98 -14.77 8.87
CA ALA A 583 39.39 -15.04 8.57
C ALA A 583 40.18 -15.54 9.79
N ASP A 584 41.14 -16.43 9.55
CA ASP A 584 42.02 -16.98 10.59
C ASP A 584 43.33 -16.17 10.75
N SER A 585 43.66 -15.34 9.78
CA SER A 585 44.89 -14.51 9.77
C SER A 585 44.66 -13.17 9.08
N ILE A 586 45.64 -12.26 9.21
CA ILE A 586 45.60 -10.97 8.52
C ILE A 586 45.68 -11.19 7.02
N GLU A 587 46.58 -12.06 6.56
CA GLU A 587 46.73 -12.41 5.15
C GLU A 587 45.43 -12.98 4.57
N ASP A 588 44.76 -13.87 5.31
CA ASP A 588 43.47 -14.45 4.93
C ASP A 588 42.36 -13.37 4.89
N ALA A 589 42.35 -12.44 5.84
CA ALA A 589 41.41 -11.32 5.83
C ALA A 589 41.65 -10.38 4.63
N VAL A 590 42.91 -10.12 4.28
CA VAL A 590 43.27 -9.32 3.10
C VAL A 590 42.78 -9.99 1.82
N GLU A 591 42.97 -11.31 1.71
CA GLU A 591 42.51 -12.05 0.53
C GLU A 591 40.98 -12.04 0.40
N LYS A 592 40.27 -12.34 1.50
CA LYS A 592 38.80 -12.44 1.52
C LYS A 592 38.09 -11.11 1.34
N VAL A 593 38.62 -10.03 1.92
CA VAL A 593 37.93 -8.72 1.96
C VAL A 593 38.36 -7.83 0.81
N TYR A 594 39.66 -7.74 0.53
CA TYR A 594 40.18 -6.75 -0.41
C TYR A 594 40.53 -7.36 -1.76
N ILE A 595 41.31 -8.44 -1.80
CA ILE A 595 41.74 -9.03 -3.07
C ILE A 595 40.54 -9.56 -3.85
N ALA A 596 39.70 -10.37 -3.21
CA ALA A 596 38.51 -10.94 -3.87
C ALA A 596 37.54 -9.85 -4.36
N SER A 597 37.31 -8.81 -3.56
CA SER A 597 36.45 -7.69 -3.96
C SER A 597 37.04 -6.87 -5.11
N GLU A 598 38.35 -6.66 -5.13
CA GLU A 598 39.00 -5.86 -6.17
C GLU A 598 39.05 -6.62 -7.51
N ILE A 599 39.38 -7.91 -7.52
CA ILE A 599 39.35 -8.70 -8.77
C ILE A 599 37.94 -8.83 -9.35
N GLU A 600 36.93 -8.95 -8.48
CA GLU A 600 35.53 -8.99 -8.91
C GLU A 600 35.13 -7.64 -9.51
N LYS A 601 35.50 -6.53 -8.86
CA LYS A 601 35.29 -5.18 -9.39
C LYS A 601 35.94 -5.00 -10.76
N LEU A 602 37.22 -5.38 -10.90
CA LEU A 602 37.95 -5.28 -12.17
C LEU A 602 37.30 -6.12 -13.28
N TYR A 603 36.78 -7.30 -12.97
CA TYR A 603 36.01 -8.09 -13.92
C TYR A 603 34.71 -7.36 -14.30
N LEU A 604 33.93 -6.91 -13.32
CA LEU A 604 32.64 -6.27 -13.55
C LEU A 604 32.74 -4.94 -14.33
N GLU A 605 33.88 -4.25 -14.27
CA GLU A 605 34.16 -3.02 -15.05
C GLU A 605 34.69 -3.32 -16.47
N ASP A 606 35.10 -4.56 -16.77
CA ASP A 606 35.57 -5.01 -18.09
C ASP A 606 34.40 -5.44 -18.98
N TYR A 607 33.56 -4.47 -19.40
CA TYR A 607 32.32 -4.73 -20.12
C TYR A 607 32.49 -5.57 -21.39
N LEU A 608 33.61 -5.40 -22.10
CA LEU A 608 33.92 -6.16 -23.32
C LEU A 608 34.40 -7.58 -23.04
N ALA A 609 34.85 -7.89 -21.83
CA ALA A 609 35.07 -9.27 -21.41
C ALA A 609 33.75 -10.02 -21.16
N HIS A 610 32.66 -9.30 -20.85
CA HIS A 610 31.34 -9.91 -20.69
C HIS A 610 30.68 -10.20 -22.03
N TYR A 611 30.65 -9.19 -22.93
CA TYR A 611 29.97 -9.27 -24.22
C TYR A 611 30.69 -8.40 -25.26
N GLU A 612 31.00 -8.98 -26.42
CA GLU A 612 31.58 -8.23 -27.55
C GLU A 612 30.64 -7.10 -28.02
N ASP A 613 29.33 -7.37 -28.06
CA ASP A 613 28.27 -6.43 -28.49
C ASP A 613 27.70 -5.59 -27.32
N PHE A 614 28.47 -5.37 -26.24
CA PHE A 614 28.01 -4.63 -25.05
C PHE A 614 27.45 -3.25 -25.40
N TYR A 615 28.19 -2.46 -26.18
CA TYR A 615 27.79 -1.09 -26.50
C TYR A 615 26.55 -1.07 -27.37
N GLU A 616 26.43 -1.99 -28.32
CA GLU A 616 25.27 -2.15 -29.20
C GLU A 616 24.00 -2.49 -28.41
N ASN A 617 24.12 -3.37 -27.41
CA ASN A 617 23.00 -3.73 -26.54
C ASN A 617 22.57 -2.57 -25.64
N ILE A 618 23.52 -1.86 -25.01
CA ILE A 618 23.21 -0.66 -24.20
C ILE A 618 22.56 0.42 -25.08
N LEU A 619 23.09 0.62 -26.29
CA LEU A 619 22.55 1.57 -27.26
C LEU A 619 21.11 1.24 -27.65
N PHE A 620 20.82 -0.04 -27.90
CA PHE A 620 19.47 -0.51 -28.22
C PHE A 620 18.47 -0.12 -27.13
N TYR A 621 18.70 -0.54 -25.87
CA TYR A 621 17.77 -0.22 -24.77
C TYR A 621 17.68 1.27 -24.48
N SER A 622 18.78 2.02 -24.65
CA SER A 622 18.78 3.47 -24.45
C SER A 622 17.92 4.18 -25.50
N ASN A 623 17.99 3.73 -26.76
CA ASN A 623 17.16 4.30 -27.82
C ASN A 623 15.70 3.86 -27.72
N GLU A 624 15.38 2.66 -27.23
CA GLU A 624 14.00 2.27 -26.89
C GLU A 624 13.41 3.21 -25.82
N LEU A 625 14.17 3.54 -24.77
CA LEU A 625 13.71 4.50 -23.74
C LEU A 625 13.51 5.91 -24.28
N LEU A 626 14.31 6.32 -25.27
CA LEU A 626 14.18 7.61 -25.94
C LEU A 626 12.93 7.64 -26.82
N GLU A 627 12.70 6.59 -27.61
CA GLU A 627 11.53 6.47 -28.48
C GLU A 627 10.22 6.45 -27.68
N ASP A 628 10.23 5.73 -26.57
CA ASP A 628 9.07 5.57 -25.67
C ASP A 628 8.91 6.71 -24.66
N PHE A 629 9.67 7.79 -24.80
CA PHE A 629 9.58 8.92 -23.88
C PHE A 629 8.16 9.50 -23.85
N PHE A 630 7.59 9.53 -22.65
CA PHE A 630 6.28 10.09 -22.36
C PHE A 630 6.39 11.00 -21.12
N SER A 631 5.84 12.21 -21.20
CA SER A 631 5.71 13.14 -20.07
C SER A 631 4.51 14.08 -20.31
N LEU A 632 3.49 13.96 -19.47
CA LEU A 632 2.34 14.85 -19.46
C LEU A 632 1.98 15.17 -18.02
N THR A 633 1.90 16.46 -17.69
CA THR A 633 1.34 16.91 -16.42
C THR A 633 -0.16 16.97 -16.56
N THR A 634 -0.90 16.24 -15.72
CA THR A 634 -2.35 16.16 -15.83
C THR A 634 -3.06 16.57 -14.53
N GLY A 635 -4.29 17.00 -14.70
CA GLY A 635 -5.31 16.97 -13.66
C GLY A 635 -6.59 16.39 -14.24
N HIS A 636 -7.58 16.17 -13.40
CA HIS A 636 -8.90 15.74 -13.86
C HIS A 636 -10.02 16.35 -13.04
N LEU A 637 -11.18 16.46 -13.66
CA LEU A 637 -12.45 16.54 -12.95
C LEU A 637 -13.07 15.16 -12.94
N ILE A 638 -13.51 14.72 -11.78
CA ILE A 638 -14.18 13.44 -11.58
C ILE A 638 -15.62 13.65 -11.13
N ILE A 639 -16.55 12.90 -11.72
CA ILE A 639 -17.93 12.75 -11.27
C ILE A 639 -18.03 11.46 -10.46
N LYS A 640 -18.67 11.54 -9.30
CA LYS A 640 -18.80 10.45 -8.34
C LYS A 640 -20.25 10.28 -7.92
N VAL A 641 -20.61 9.07 -7.53
CA VAL A 641 -21.80 8.74 -6.74
C VAL A 641 -21.32 8.16 -5.41
N ASP A 642 -22.10 8.39 -4.37
CA ASP A 642 -21.86 7.91 -3.01
C ASP A 642 -23.26 7.84 -2.41
N MET A 643 -23.94 6.74 -2.76
CA MET A 643 -25.34 6.56 -2.44
C MET A 643 -25.48 6.24 -0.96
N ASP A 644 -24.75 5.25 -0.44
CA ASP A 644 -24.79 4.83 0.97
C ASP A 644 -24.30 5.91 1.98
N GLU A 645 -23.71 7.00 1.48
CA GLU A 645 -23.23 8.14 2.25
C GLU A 645 -22.03 7.82 3.14
N ASP A 646 -21.23 6.83 2.74
CA ASP A 646 -20.06 6.33 3.45
C ASP A 646 -18.80 7.20 3.27
N GLU A 647 -18.91 8.27 2.47
CA GLU A 647 -17.87 9.19 2.02
C GLU A 647 -16.86 8.62 1.00
N ASN A 648 -17.00 7.36 0.62
CA ASN A 648 -16.31 6.72 -0.49
C ASN A 648 -17.19 6.76 -1.74
N PRO A 649 -16.59 6.93 -2.93
CA PRO A 649 -17.36 6.79 -4.16
C PRO A 649 -17.74 5.33 -4.40
N ASP A 650 -18.99 5.07 -4.77
CA ASP A 650 -19.41 3.76 -5.24
C ASP A 650 -18.69 3.42 -6.56
N ASP A 651 -18.35 2.14 -6.78
CA ASP A 651 -17.93 1.67 -8.10
C ASP A 651 -19.10 1.86 -9.08
N PRO A 652 -18.90 2.57 -10.21
CA PRO A 652 -19.93 2.75 -11.23
C PRO A 652 -20.66 1.47 -11.65
N LYS A 653 -19.96 0.34 -11.77
CA LYS A 653 -20.56 -0.93 -12.19
C LYS A 653 -21.49 -1.50 -11.12
N ASP A 654 -21.04 -1.49 -9.87
CA ASP A 654 -21.82 -1.99 -8.74
C ASP A 654 -23.04 -1.08 -8.53
N PHE A 655 -22.84 0.24 -8.61
CA PHE A 655 -23.92 1.21 -8.60
C PHE A 655 -24.98 0.92 -9.66
N PHE A 656 -24.61 0.73 -10.93
CA PHE A 656 -25.60 0.41 -11.97
C PHE A 656 -26.29 -0.93 -11.76
N ALA A 657 -25.58 -1.94 -11.23
CA ALA A 657 -26.20 -3.21 -10.87
C ALA A 657 -27.34 -3.02 -9.85
N THR A 658 -27.16 -2.13 -8.86
CA THR A 658 -28.23 -1.83 -7.89
C THR A 658 -29.48 -1.20 -8.54
N LEU A 659 -29.31 -0.43 -9.62
CA LEU A 659 -30.45 0.20 -10.31
C LEU A 659 -31.25 -0.81 -11.14
N ALA A 660 -30.58 -1.83 -11.69
CA ALA A 660 -31.20 -2.86 -12.52
C ALA A 660 -32.21 -3.72 -11.75
N ASP A 661 -31.99 -3.89 -10.43
CA ASP A 661 -32.85 -4.64 -9.54
C ASP A 661 -34.01 -3.80 -8.96
N SER A 662 -34.04 -2.49 -9.21
CA SER A 662 -35.10 -1.59 -8.74
C SER A 662 -36.33 -1.59 -9.68
N GLU A 663 -37.54 -1.59 -9.12
CA GLU A 663 -38.78 -1.39 -9.90
C GLU A 663 -39.02 0.10 -10.29
N SER A 664 -38.05 0.99 -10.02
CA SER A 664 -38.20 2.44 -10.23
C SER A 664 -38.12 2.83 -11.70
N THR A 665 -39.24 3.31 -12.25
CA THR A 665 -39.25 3.92 -13.60
C THR A 665 -38.61 5.31 -13.66
N LYS A 666 -38.31 5.90 -12.48
CA LYS A 666 -37.81 7.27 -12.37
C LYS A 666 -36.28 7.35 -12.45
N TYR A 667 -35.56 6.33 -11.98
CA TYR A 667 -34.09 6.30 -11.84
C TYR A 667 -33.48 5.03 -12.47
N THR A 668 -33.36 5.01 -13.80
CA THR A 668 -32.79 3.88 -14.55
C THR A 668 -31.32 4.13 -14.90
N GLU A 669 -30.55 3.06 -15.14
CA GLU A 669 -29.18 3.14 -15.67
C GLU A 669 -29.07 4.10 -16.87
N GLU A 670 -29.97 3.96 -17.86
CA GLU A 670 -30.01 4.84 -19.06
C GLU A 670 -30.12 6.33 -18.72
N LYS A 671 -30.92 6.69 -17.70
CA LYS A 671 -31.07 8.09 -17.27
C LYS A 671 -29.81 8.62 -16.60
N TYR A 672 -29.13 7.80 -15.80
CA TYR A 672 -27.85 8.18 -15.21
C TYR A 672 -26.77 8.34 -16.29
N GLN A 673 -26.69 7.41 -17.24
CA GLN A 673 -25.76 7.48 -18.37
C GLN A 673 -25.97 8.76 -19.21
N GLU A 674 -27.24 9.10 -19.50
CA GLU A 674 -27.60 10.35 -20.17
C GLU A 674 -27.18 11.57 -19.32
N ALA A 675 -27.52 11.59 -18.03
CA ALA A 675 -27.19 12.70 -17.13
C ALA A 675 -25.69 12.91 -16.95
N ILE A 676 -24.88 11.85 -16.82
CA ILE A 676 -23.42 11.92 -16.71
C ILE A 676 -22.83 12.50 -18.00
N THR A 677 -23.30 12.02 -19.16
CA THR A 677 -22.87 12.52 -20.47
C THR A 677 -23.19 14.01 -20.61
N GLU A 678 -24.42 14.42 -20.28
CA GLU A 678 -24.85 15.82 -20.33
C GLU A 678 -24.07 16.71 -19.34
N LEU A 679 -23.78 16.21 -18.14
CA LEU A 679 -23.00 16.93 -17.14
C LEU A 679 -21.59 17.20 -17.64
N LEU A 680 -20.92 16.17 -18.18
CA LEU A 680 -19.57 16.32 -18.76
C LEU A 680 -19.57 17.30 -19.95
N GLN A 681 -20.58 17.24 -20.83
CA GLN A 681 -20.74 18.20 -21.93
C GLN A 681 -20.94 19.64 -21.43
N LEU A 682 -21.75 19.82 -20.38
CA LEU A 682 -21.99 21.13 -19.78
C LEU A 682 -20.74 21.69 -19.11
N ILE A 683 -20.02 20.86 -18.34
CA ILE A 683 -18.75 21.19 -17.70
C ILE A 683 -17.74 21.58 -18.77
N HIS A 684 -17.53 20.75 -19.79
CA HIS A 684 -16.60 21.03 -20.89
C HIS A 684 -16.95 22.35 -21.59
N LYS A 685 -18.22 22.58 -21.93
CA LYS A 685 -18.68 23.83 -22.57
C LYS A 685 -18.45 25.07 -21.69
N LYS A 686 -18.61 24.96 -20.37
CA LYS A 686 -18.33 26.07 -19.43
C LYS A 686 -16.83 26.28 -19.26
N ALA A 687 -16.05 25.22 -19.08
CA ALA A 687 -14.60 25.26 -18.95
C ALA A 687 -13.94 25.86 -20.20
N SER A 688 -14.46 25.55 -21.39
CA SER A 688 -14.01 26.10 -22.68
C SER A 688 -14.07 27.63 -22.78
N LYS A 689 -14.80 28.32 -21.88
CA LYS A 689 -14.88 29.78 -21.84
C LYS A 689 -13.75 30.42 -21.02
N TYR A 690 -13.02 29.63 -20.24
CA TYR A 690 -11.91 30.11 -19.43
C TYR A 690 -10.64 30.16 -20.26
N GLN A 691 -9.79 31.15 -19.96
CA GLN A 691 -8.44 31.18 -20.53
C GLN A 691 -7.55 30.11 -19.90
N ASN A 692 -7.82 29.72 -18.65
CA ASN A 692 -7.17 28.62 -17.95
C ASN A 692 -8.16 27.52 -17.62
N PHE A 693 -7.98 26.33 -18.19
CA PHE A 693 -8.90 25.20 -18.03
C PHE A 693 -8.86 24.62 -16.63
N GLU A 694 -7.70 24.55 -15.97
CA GLU A 694 -7.61 24.11 -14.58
C GLU A 694 -8.36 25.06 -13.63
N GLU A 695 -8.15 26.36 -13.78
CA GLU A 695 -8.89 27.38 -13.03
C GLU A 695 -10.39 27.29 -13.32
N GLY A 696 -10.76 27.12 -14.60
CA GLY A 696 -12.16 26.96 -15.01
C GLY A 696 -12.82 25.72 -14.40
N LEU A 697 -12.14 24.58 -14.37
CA LEU A 697 -12.66 23.36 -13.75
C LEU A 697 -12.80 23.53 -12.23
N LYS A 698 -11.80 24.12 -11.55
CA LYS A 698 -11.88 24.42 -10.10
C LYS A 698 -13.03 25.37 -9.77
N ASP A 699 -13.23 26.41 -10.57
CA ASP A 699 -14.34 27.35 -10.41
C ASP A 699 -15.70 26.67 -10.64
N ILE A 700 -15.80 25.78 -11.63
CA ILE A 700 -17.02 24.99 -11.89
C ILE A 700 -17.33 24.06 -10.71
N VAL A 701 -16.34 23.32 -10.21
CA VAL A 701 -16.48 22.46 -9.02
C VAL A 701 -16.96 23.29 -7.83
N LYS A 702 -16.35 24.45 -7.59
CA LYS A 702 -16.78 25.36 -6.53
C LYS A 702 -18.22 25.81 -6.70
N LEU A 703 -18.61 26.27 -7.91
CA LEU A 703 -19.98 26.71 -8.19
C LEU A 703 -21.01 25.60 -8.03
N TYR A 704 -20.67 24.36 -8.41
CA TYR A 704 -21.52 23.18 -8.23
C TYR A 704 -21.68 22.82 -6.74
N ASN A 705 -20.58 22.83 -6.00
CA ASN A 705 -20.58 22.49 -4.58
C ASN A 705 -21.24 23.58 -3.72
N ASP A 706 -21.16 24.85 -4.12
CA ASP A 706 -21.82 25.99 -3.47
C ASP A 706 -23.33 26.09 -3.81
N SER A 707 -23.81 25.47 -4.91
CA SER A 707 -25.23 25.49 -5.27
C SER A 707 -26.07 24.48 -4.46
N ALA A 708 -27.39 24.55 -4.57
CA ALA A 708 -28.30 23.59 -3.95
C ALA A 708 -28.96 22.64 -4.97
N ARG A 709 -29.65 21.61 -4.46
CA ARG A 709 -30.43 20.61 -5.21
C ARG A 709 -31.82 21.08 -5.72
N PHE A 710 -32.31 22.25 -5.34
CA PHE A 710 -33.67 22.67 -5.70
C PHE A 710 -33.83 23.00 -7.20
N GLU A 711 -34.85 22.41 -7.84
CA GLU A 711 -35.22 22.73 -9.22
C GLU A 711 -36.01 24.05 -9.31
N CYS A 712 -35.76 24.81 -10.36
CA CYS A 712 -36.29 26.16 -10.53
C CYS A 712 -37.68 26.23 -11.17
N GLU A 713 -38.41 25.11 -11.23
CA GLU A 713 -39.58 24.97 -12.11
C GLU A 713 -40.86 25.69 -11.62
N ASP A 714 -40.91 26.14 -10.37
CA ASP A 714 -42.15 26.72 -9.78
C ASP A 714 -42.34 28.24 -9.98
N VAL A 715 -41.58 28.90 -10.85
CA VAL A 715 -41.69 30.35 -11.04
C VAL A 715 -42.23 30.71 -12.44
N TYR A 716 -43.43 31.27 -12.50
CA TYR A 716 -43.91 31.98 -13.70
C TYR A 716 -43.01 33.19 -13.94
N VAL A 717 -42.17 33.12 -14.98
CA VAL A 717 -41.41 34.27 -15.48
C VAL A 717 -42.13 34.84 -16.69
N ASP A 718 -42.38 36.14 -16.69
CA ASP A 718 -42.85 36.87 -17.87
C ASP A 718 -41.92 36.51 -19.06
N PRO A 719 -42.46 35.97 -20.18
CA PRO A 719 -41.66 35.53 -21.32
C PRO A 719 -40.74 36.62 -21.89
N ASP A 720 -41.06 37.90 -21.66
CA ASP A 720 -40.36 39.05 -22.24
C ASP A 720 -39.31 39.69 -21.30
N ASP A 721 -39.11 39.17 -20.07
CA ASP A 721 -38.11 39.69 -19.11
C ASP A 721 -36.94 38.70 -18.87
N GLU A 722 -35.91 38.77 -19.72
CA GLU A 722 -34.66 38.00 -19.59
C GLU A 722 -33.87 38.33 -18.29
N ASP A 723 -34.11 39.50 -17.70
CA ASP A 723 -33.39 40.00 -16.54
C ASP A 723 -34.00 39.44 -15.23
N ALA A 724 -35.31 39.21 -15.20
CA ALA A 724 -36.01 38.45 -14.17
C ALA A 724 -35.61 36.97 -14.17
N LYS A 725 -35.55 36.34 -15.35
CA LYS A 725 -35.13 34.93 -15.54
C LYS A 725 -33.72 34.65 -15.02
N ASN A 726 -32.82 35.64 -15.12
CA ASN A 726 -31.44 35.54 -14.63
C ASN A 726 -31.27 35.92 -13.15
N LYS A 727 -32.26 36.57 -12.52
CA LYS A 727 -32.21 36.99 -11.09
C LYS A 727 -32.89 36.00 -10.13
N LEU A 728 -33.75 35.12 -10.63
CA LEU A 728 -34.60 34.25 -9.80
C LEU A 728 -33.95 32.91 -9.40
N CYS A 729 -33.00 32.41 -10.19
CA CYS A 729 -32.29 31.17 -9.90
C CYS A 729 -30.79 31.35 -10.20
N GLY A 730 -29.95 31.13 -9.19
CA GLY A 730 -28.51 31.26 -9.27
C GLY A 730 -27.87 30.10 -10.06
N PRO A 731 -26.77 29.51 -9.58
CA PRO A 731 -26.14 28.36 -10.25
C PRO A 731 -27.04 27.12 -10.35
N GLU A 732 -28.12 27.03 -9.55
CA GLU A 732 -29.02 25.87 -9.47
C GLU A 732 -29.69 25.52 -10.81
N LYS A 733 -29.99 26.50 -11.66
CA LYS A 733 -30.58 26.25 -12.98
C LYS A 733 -29.73 25.34 -13.87
N ASP A 734 -28.43 25.31 -13.63
CA ASP A 734 -27.48 24.52 -14.41
C ASP A 734 -27.18 23.16 -13.73
N TRP A 735 -27.32 23.07 -12.40
CA TRP A 735 -26.76 21.97 -11.61
C TRP A 735 -27.80 21.13 -10.85
N ALA A 736 -28.95 21.70 -10.47
CA ALA A 736 -29.92 21.06 -9.58
C ALA A 736 -30.35 19.67 -10.06
N LYS A 737 -30.68 19.54 -11.35
CA LYS A 737 -31.08 18.25 -11.95
C LYS A 737 -30.03 17.13 -11.77
N PHE A 738 -28.74 17.47 -11.81
CA PHE A 738 -27.65 16.50 -11.64
C PHE A 738 -27.42 16.19 -10.16
N LYS A 739 -27.52 17.21 -9.30
CA LYS A 739 -27.40 17.03 -7.85
C LYS A 739 -28.57 16.20 -7.28
N ASN A 740 -29.76 16.29 -7.87
CA ASN A 740 -30.93 15.47 -7.53
C ASN A 740 -30.74 13.97 -7.85
N LEU A 741 -29.81 13.66 -8.76
CA LEU A 741 -29.37 12.30 -9.03
C LEU A 741 -28.22 11.86 -8.10
N GLY A 742 -27.87 12.64 -7.07
CA GLY A 742 -26.77 12.31 -6.17
C GLY A 742 -25.37 12.47 -6.77
N LEU A 743 -25.25 12.97 -8.01
CA LEU A 743 -23.94 13.19 -8.64
C LEU A 743 -23.14 14.23 -7.85
N GLN A 744 -21.87 13.93 -7.60
CA GLN A 744 -20.90 14.80 -6.97
C GLN A 744 -19.75 15.07 -7.93
N ILE A 745 -19.10 16.23 -7.83
CA ILE A 745 -17.93 16.54 -8.67
C ILE A 745 -16.75 17.05 -7.85
N GLU A 746 -15.55 16.67 -8.27
CA GLU A 746 -14.29 17.06 -7.64
C GLU A 746 -13.22 17.32 -8.70
N TYR A 747 -12.28 18.23 -8.43
CA TYR A 747 -11.08 18.40 -9.24
C TYR A 747 -9.86 17.92 -8.46
N GLN A 748 -9.01 17.13 -9.10
CA GLN A 748 -7.74 16.69 -8.53
C GLN A 748 -6.58 16.97 -9.49
N SER A 749 -5.48 17.46 -8.93
CA SER A 749 -4.21 17.59 -9.67
C SER A 749 -3.44 16.28 -9.52
N LEU A 750 -3.05 15.68 -10.64
CA LEU A 750 -2.44 14.34 -10.67
C LEU A 750 -0.91 14.41 -10.82
N GLY A 751 -0.34 15.59 -11.03
CA GLY A 751 1.10 15.76 -11.20
C GLY A 751 1.57 15.32 -12.59
N GLU A 752 2.79 14.83 -12.70
CA GLU A 752 3.42 14.40 -13.97
C GLU A 752 3.30 12.88 -14.14
N GLN A 753 2.72 12.47 -15.26
CA GLN A 753 2.65 11.09 -15.73
C GLN A 753 3.73 10.88 -16.79
N THR A 754 4.40 9.73 -16.73
CA THR A 754 5.49 9.36 -17.64
C THR A 754 5.34 7.92 -18.10
N ASN A 755 6.16 7.46 -19.05
CA ASN A 755 6.17 6.07 -19.49
C ASN A 755 6.47 5.07 -18.37
N LYS A 756 6.96 5.57 -17.22
CA LYS A 756 7.24 4.77 -16.03
C LYS A 756 6.07 4.72 -15.04
N THR A 757 5.00 5.48 -15.25
CA THR A 757 3.92 5.61 -14.26
C THR A 757 3.34 4.25 -13.88
N ASN A 758 3.01 3.40 -14.86
CA ASN A 758 2.52 2.04 -14.63
C ASN A 758 3.63 0.97 -14.69
N TRP A 759 4.89 1.30 -14.40
CA TRP A 759 5.95 0.28 -14.28
C TRP A 759 5.87 -0.45 -12.93
N PRO A 760 6.46 -1.65 -12.80
CA PRO A 760 6.49 -2.37 -11.54
C PRO A 760 7.09 -1.52 -10.40
N GLY A 761 6.34 -1.39 -9.30
CA GLY A 761 6.76 -0.63 -8.11
C GLY A 761 6.51 0.88 -8.17
N GLU A 762 5.90 1.39 -9.26
CA GLU A 762 5.50 2.79 -9.42
C GLU A 762 3.99 3.00 -9.14
N GLN A 763 3.50 4.22 -9.30
CA GLN A 763 2.07 4.54 -9.10
C GLN A 763 1.18 3.91 -10.17
N ASN A 764 0.48 2.84 -9.83
CA ASN A 764 -0.45 2.19 -10.75
C ASN A 764 -1.78 2.96 -10.84
N PHE A 765 -1.99 3.65 -11.95
CA PHE A 765 -3.30 4.18 -12.31
C PHE A 765 -4.19 3.05 -12.83
N ASP A 766 -5.51 3.25 -12.77
CA ASP A 766 -6.45 2.39 -13.49
C ASP A 766 -6.07 2.30 -14.98
N GLU A 767 -6.21 1.12 -15.56
CA GLU A 767 -5.72 0.83 -16.90
C GLU A 767 -6.43 1.66 -17.97
N LEU A 768 -7.76 1.80 -17.89
CA LEU A 768 -8.53 2.62 -18.83
C LEU A 768 -8.16 4.09 -18.70
N PHE A 769 -7.97 4.55 -17.46
CA PHE A 769 -7.56 5.92 -17.17
C PHE A 769 -6.17 6.24 -17.71
N TYR A 770 -5.18 5.37 -17.46
CA TYR A 770 -3.82 5.55 -17.96
C TYR A 770 -3.75 5.46 -19.48
N ASN A 771 -4.46 4.51 -20.10
CA ASN A 771 -4.53 4.39 -21.55
C ASN A 771 -5.08 5.66 -22.19
N ARG A 772 -6.13 6.28 -21.60
CA ARG A 772 -6.62 7.58 -22.11
C ARG A 772 -5.57 8.68 -21.97
N ILE A 773 -4.81 8.73 -20.88
CA ILE A 773 -3.71 9.70 -20.71
C ILE A 773 -2.66 9.52 -21.81
N VAL A 774 -2.28 8.28 -22.12
CA VAL A 774 -1.31 7.97 -23.18
C VAL A 774 -1.84 8.39 -24.55
N ASP A 775 -3.10 8.06 -24.87
CA ASP A 775 -3.75 8.50 -26.12
C ASP A 775 -3.80 10.02 -26.23
N PHE A 776 -4.20 10.70 -25.14
CA PHE A 776 -4.26 12.16 -25.10
C PHE A 776 -2.88 12.79 -25.26
N TYR A 777 -1.83 12.17 -24.73
CA TYR A 777 -0.46 12.59 -24.99
C TYR A 777 -0.08 12.44 -26.47
N GLN A 778 -0.44 11.35 -27.14
CA GLN A 778 -0.13 11.20 -28.57
C GLN A 778 -0.84 12.29 -29.40
N GLU A 779 -2.10 12.58 -29.09
CA GLU A 779 -2.85 13.70 -29.69
C GLU A 779 -2.11 15.05 -29.49
N VAL A 780 -1.67 15.33 -28.26
CA VAL A 780 -0.92 16.56 -27.93
C VAL A 780 0.45 16.59 -28.61
N LYS A 781 1.14 15.45 -28.70
CA LYS A 781 2.46 15.32 -29.30
C LYS A 781 2.41 15.64 -30.80
N GLU A 782 1.46 15.04 -31.51
CA GLU A 782 1.27 15.26 -32.93
C GLU A 782 0.91 16.73 -33.26
N GLU A 783 0.05 17.35 -32.45
CA GLU A 783 -0.41 18.72 -32.72
C GLU A 783 0.61 19.80 -32.32
N TYR A 784 1.33 19.62 -31.22
CA TYR A 784 2.18 20.67 -30.63
C TYR A 784 3.67 20.31 -30.59
N TYR A 785 4.00 19.12 -30.06
CA TYR A 785 5.40 18.74 -29.83
C TYR A 785 6.15 18.60 -31.16
N ASP A 786 5.65 17.86 -32.14
CA ASP A 786 6.39 17.65 -33.39
C ASP A 786 6.43 18.87 -34.31
N VAL A 787 5.51 19.82 -34.12
CA VAL A 787 5.45 21.07 -34.89
C VAL A 787 6.39 22.12 -34.33
N ASP A 788 6.26 22.44 -33.04
CA ASP A 788 6.91 23.60 -32.41
C ASP A 788 8.02 23.22 -31.42
N LYS A 789 8.23 21.91 -31.17
CA LYS A 789 9.09 21.37 -30.12
C LYS A 789 8.77 21.98 -28.75
N ALA A 790 7.48 22.13 -28.46
CA ALA A 790 6.95 22.66 -27.22
C ALA A 790 5.60 22.01 -26.87
N PHE A 791 5.26 21.96 -25.57
CA PHE A 791 3.95 21.52 -25.10
C PHE A 791 2.97 22.69 -24.97
N PRO A 792 1.67 22.47 -25.20
CA PRO A 792 0.65 23.46 -24.89
C PRO A 792 0.67 23.71 -23.38
N LYS A 793 0.38 24.96 -22.99
CA LYS A 793 0.28 25.31 -21.57
C LYS A 793 -0.87 24.60 -20.87
N GLN A 794 -1.93 24.30 -21.62
CA GLN A 794 -3.05 23.49 -21.15
C GLN A 794 -3.90 23.04 -22.34
N LEU A 795 -4.50 21.87 -22.23
CA LEU A 795 -5.48 21.36 -23.19
C LEU A 795 -6.51 20.53 -22.43
N LEU A 796 -7.79 20.76 -22.70
CA LEU A 796 -8.87 19.96 -22.14
C LEU A 796 -9.14 18.78 -23.07
N ASP A 797 -9.36 17.61 -22.49
CA ASP A 797 -9.77 16.41 -23.23
C ASP A 797 -11.15 16.64 -23.91
N TYR A 798 -11.51 15.79 -24.86
CA TYR A 798 -12.72 15.93 -25.65
C TYR A 798 -13.99 15.95 -24.78
N SER A 799 -15.01 16.65 -25.28
CA SER A 799 -16.38 16.51 -24.78
C SER A 799 -16.95 15.16 -25.23
N PRO A 800 -17.44 14.29 -24.33
CA PRO A 800 -18.03 13.02 -24.71
C PRO A 800 -19.29 13.24 -25.54
N THR A 801 -19.52 12.38 -26.53
CA THR A 801 -20.71 12.49 -27.42
C THR A 801 -21.86 11.59 -27.00
N LYS A 802 -21.53 10.50 -26.31
CA LYS A 802 -22.43 9.48 -25.78
C LYS A 802 -21.72 8.76 -24.65
N TYR A 803 -22.49 8.01 -23.87
CA TYR A 803 -21.94 7.21 -22.77
C TYR A 803 -20.98 6.14 -23.31
N ASP A 804 -21.52 5.16 -24.04
CA ASP A 804 -20.73 4.08 -24.64
C ASP A 804 -20.38 4.31 -26.11
N GLY A 805 -19.15 3.95 -26.50
CA GLY A 805 -18.80 3.80 -27.91
C GLY A 805 -17.33 3.93 -28.25
N VAL A 806 -17.05 3.93 -29.55
CA VAL A 806 -15.68 4.00 -30.09
C VAL A 806 -15.18 5.44 -30.24
N GLU A 807 -16.07 6.38 -30.58
CA GLU A 807 -15.70 7.78 -30.79
C GLU A 807 -16.16 8.62 -29.60
N LYS A 808 -15.19 9.14 -28.84
CA LYS A 808 -15.41 10.06 -27.72
C LYS A 808 -16.43 9.55 -26.67
N PRO A 809 -16.24 8.34 -26.11
CA PRO A 809 -17.07 7.82 -25.02
C PRO A 809 -16.82 8.56 -23.71
N VAL A 810 -17.64 8.31 -22.70
CA VAL A 810 -17.32 8.70 -21.32
C VAL A 810 -16.18 7.82 -20.80
N LEU A 811 -15.20 8.42 -20.11
CA LEU A 811 -14.15 7.68 -19.41
C LEU A 811 -14.66 7.24 -18.04
N GLU A 812 -15.02 5.97 -17.90
CA GLU A 812 -15.45 5.32 -16.66
C GLU A 812 -14.31 4.48 -16.07
N THR A 813 -14.13 4.57 -14.76
CA THR A 813 -13.24 3.72 -13.96
C THR A 813 -13.99 3.19 -12.73
N SER A 814 -13.36 2.33 -11.93
CA SER A 814 -13.95 1.79 -10.69
C SER A 814 -14.22 2.83 -9.59
N PHE A 815 -13.94 4.11 -9.83
CA PHE A 815 -14.11 5.18 -8.84
C PHE A 815 -14.74 6.45 -9.41
N GLY A 816 -15.28 6.40 -10.63
CA GLY A 816 -16.10 7.46 -11.21
C GLY A 816 -15.89 7.71 -12.69
N TRP A 817 -16.37 8.89 -13.14
CA TRP A 817 -16.30 9.32 -14.54
C TRP A 817 -15.45 10.58 -14.71
N HIS A 818 -14.59 10.60 -15.72
CA HIS A 818 -13.46 11.52 -15.76
C HIS A 818 -13.50 12.50 -16.95
N LEU A 819 -13.01 13.71 -16.70
CA LEU A 819 -12.61 14.67 -17.73
C LEU A 819 -11.17 15.13 -17.45
N ILE A 820 -10.24 14.74 -18.33
CA ILE A 820 -8.81 14.98 -18.16
C ILE A 820 -8.43 16.37 -18.71
N VAL A 821 -7.48 17.03 -18.04
CA VAL A 821 -6.85 18.25 -18.53
C VAL A 821 -5.33 18.08 -18.51
N ALA A 822 -4.69 18.33 -19.65
CA ALA A 822 -3.26 18.49 -19.73
C ALA A 822 -2.89 19.89 -19.24
N LEU A 823 -1.88 19.99 -18.39
CA LEU A 823 -1.37 21.23 -17.77
C LEU A 823 0.05 21.58 -18.26
N GLY A 824 0.58 20.77 -19.17
CA GLY A 824 1.92 20.88 -19.71
C GLY A 824 2.57 19.51 -19.85
N GLY A 825 3.84 19.48 -20.21
CA GLY A 825 4.63 18.27 -20.36
C GLY A 825 6.08 18.63 -20.64
N LYS A 826 6.95 17.62 -20.67
CA LYS A 826 8.35 17.79 -21.06
C LYS A 826 8.57 17.29 -22.47
N VAL A 827 9.51 17.93 -23.15
CA VAL A 827 10.05 17.46 -24.42
C VAL A 827 11.19 16.49 -24.11
N GLY A 828 11.22 15.34 -24.79
CA GLY A 828 12.32 14.39 -24.66
C GLY A 828 13.65 15.05 -25.04
N GLU A 829 14.71 14.70 -24.32
CA GLU A 829 16.06 15.19 -24.61
C GLU A 829 16.56 14.57 -25.93
N SER A 830 17.13 15.39 -26.81
CA SER A 830 17.63 14.94 -28.13
C SER A 830 19.14 14.69 -28.11
N ALA A 831 19.57 13.60 -28.76
CA ALA A 831 20.99 13.32 -28.99
C ALA A 831 21.51 13.85 -30.33
N LYS A 832 20.65 14.52 -31.13
CA LYS A 832 21.03 15.08 -32.43
C LYS A 832 22.12 16.15 -32.29
N TYR A 833 23.25 15.93 -32.96
CA TYR A 833 24.34 16.88 -33.05
C TYR A 833 25.17 16.58 -34.28
N THR A 834 25.23 17.51 -35.23
CA THR A 834 25.88 17.28 -36.54
C THR A 834 27.09 18.17 -36.75
N SER A 835 27.83 17.92 -37.83
CA SER A 835 28.95 18.76 -38.26
C SER A 835 28.56 20.23 -38.47
N GLU A 836 27.28 20.55 -38.71
CA GLU A 836 26.82 21.94 -38.81
C GLU A 836 26.76 22.65 -37.44
N ASN A 837 26.59 21.88 -36.35
CA ASN A 837 26.57 22.39 -34.99
C ASN A 837 27.99 22.62 -34.45
N ASP A 838 28.97 21.86 -34.90
CA ASP A 838 30.38 21.94 -34.49
C ASP A 838 31.21 22.85 -35.41
N LYS A 839 31.05 24.16 -35.25
CA LYS A 839 31.73 25.15 -36.12
C LYS A 839 33.24 25.22 -35.91
N ASP A 840 33.70 24.85 -34.72
CA ASP A 840 35.10 24.96 -34.31
C ASP A 840 35.85 23.62 -34.42
N GLY A 841 35.13 22.51 -34.63
CA GLY A 841 35.69 21.16 -34.76
C GLY A 841 36.11 20.56 -33.42
N ASP A 842 35.47 21.00 -32.32
CA ASP A 842 35.81 20.63 -30.95
C ASP A 842 35.46 19.16 -30.64
N TYR A 843 34.59 18.53 -31.45
CA TYR A 843 34.07 17.18 -31.22
C TYR A 843 34.48 16.19 -32.32
N LEU A 844 35.70 16.36 -32.86
CA LEU A 844 36.33 15.50 -33.87
C LEU A 844 37.61 14.85 -33.33
N ASN A 845 37.94 13.64 -33.81
CA ASN A 845 39.17 12.89 -33.49
C ASN A 845 39.42 12.75 -31.97
N ILE A 846 38.39 12.30 -31.24
CA ILE A 846 38.40 12.18 -29.79
C ILE A 846 39.22 10.94 -29.40
N GLU A 847 40.26 11.12 -28.59
CA GLU A 847 41.08 10.02 -28.08
C GLU A 847 40.51 9.50 -26.75
N LEU A 848 40.01 8.27 -26.74
CA LEU A 848 39.67 7.55 -25.52
C LEU A 848 40.94 6.97 -24.89
N LYS A 849 41.14 7.23 -23.60
CA LYS A 849 42.37 6.87 -22.86
C LYS A 849 42.06 5.98 -21.66
N ASP A 850 43.00 5.10 -21.33
CA ASP A 850 42.97 4.33 -20.09
C ASP A 850 43.46 5.16 -18.88
N GLU A 851 43.47 4.54 -17.70
CA GLU A 851 43.93 5.18 -16.45
C GLU A 851 45.40 5.63 -16.48
N ASP A 852 46.21 5.10 -17.40
CA ASP A 852 47.62 5.42 -17.61
C ASP A 852 47.84 6.48 -18.73
N ASP A 853 46.78 7.21 -19.12
CA ASP A 853 46.77 8.22 -20.19
C ASP A 853 47.13 7.66 -21.59
N LYS A 854 47.03 6.34 -21.79
CA LYS A 854 47.34 5.71 -23.08
C LYS A 854 46.08 5.61 -23.94
N VAL A 855 46.20 6.01 -25.20
CA VAL A 855 45.10 5.96 -26.18
C VAL A 855 44.71 4.50 -26.46
N ILE A 856 43.45 4.18 -26.18
CA ILE A 856 42.82 2.88 -26.44
C ILE A 856 42.15 2.89 -27.82
N GLU A 857 41.37 3.93 -28.10
CA GLU A 857 40.58 4.08 -29.33
C GLU A 857 40.54 5.57 -29.72
N THR A 858 40.50 5.88 -31.02
CA THR A 858 40.22 7.22 -31.53
C THR A 858 38.88 7.21 -32.24
N ILE A 859 37.97 8.07 -31.80
CA ILE A 859 36.62 8.23 -32.35
C ILE A 859 36.61 9.43 -33.29
N ASP A 860 36.20 9.21 -34.54
CA ASP A 860 36.27 10.22 -35.61
C ASP A 860 35.43 11.47 -35.28
N ASP A 861 34.22 11.28 -34.75
CA ASP A 861 33.30 12.35 -34.37
C ASP A 861 32.29 11.91 -33.30
N ALA A 862 31.73 12.89 -32.59
CA ALA A 862 30.63 12.70 -31.63
C ALA A 862 29.24 12.99 -32.23
N TYR A 863 29.04 12.79 -33.53
CA TYR A 863 27.84 13.22 -34.22
C TYR A 863 26.72 12.17 -34.20
N SER A 864 25.49 12.69 -34.36
CA SER A 864 24.28 11.93 -34.68
C SER A 864 23.40 12.78 -35.60
N GLU A 865 23.02 12.23 -36.74
CA GLU A 865 22.16 12.91 -37.73
C GLU A 865 20.69 12.91 -37.32
N ASP A 866 20.29 11.97 -36.45
CA ASP A 866 18.93 11.77 -35.97
C ASP A 866 18.82 12.15 -34.48
N GLU A 867 17.59 12.12 -33.94
CA GLU A 867 17.33 12.40 -32.52
C GLU A 867 17.90 11.31 -31.58
N THR A 868 18.26 10.15 -32.13
CA THR A 868 18.76 8.97 -31.41
C THR A 868 20.23 9.10 -31.02
N ILE A 869 20.60 8.36 -29.99
CA ILE A 869 21.99 8.27 -29.52
C ILE A 869 22.78 7.47 -30.55
N SER A 870 23.98 7.94 -30.90
CA SER A 870 24.93 7.20 -31.74
C SER A 870 25.91 6.35 -30.92
N LEU A 871 26.45 5.29 -31.52
CA LEU A 871 27.42 4.41 -30.87
C LEU A 871 28.67 5.18 -30.39
N ASN A 872 29.15 6.13 -31.19
CA ASN A 872 30.30 6.97 -30.85
C ASN A 872 30.01 7.83 -29.61
N GLN A 873 28.83 8.48 -29.56
CA GLN A 873 28.41 9.27 -28.41
C GLN A 873 28.35 8.42 -27.14
N LEU A 874 27.77 7.20 -27.22
CA LEU A 874 27.72 6.27 -26.10
C LEU A 874 29.13 5.87 -25.60
N LYS A 875 30.02 5.49 -26.53
CA LYS A 875 31.39 5.10 -26.19
C LYS A 875 32.14 6.22 -25.46
N ILE A 876 32.08 7.45 -25.98
CA ILE A 876 32.70 8.62 -25.34
C ILE A 876 32.14 8.82 -23.94
N TYR A 877 30.81 8.76 -23.80
CA TYR A 877 30.13 8.96 -22.54
C TYR A 877 30.56 7.98 -21.45
N LEU A 878 30.48 6.67 -21.74
CA LEU A 878 30.80 5.63 -20.77
C LEU A 878 32.27 5.63 -20.36
N HIS A 879 33.19 6.00 -21.26
CA HIS A 879 34.61 6.11 -20.91
C HIS A 879 34.95 7.34 -20.08
N GLN A 880 34.19 8.44 -20.22
CA GLN A 880 34.52 9.71 -19.56
C GLN A 880 33.71 9.99 -18.30
N LYS A 881 32.52 9.40 -18.14
CA LYS A 881 31.56 9.76 -17.07
C LYS A 881 32.14 9.64 -15.66
N ASP A 882 33.00 8.65 -15.44
CA ASP A 882 33.59 8.34 -14.12
C ASP A 882 35.00 8.90 -13.92
N THR A 883 35.53 9.63 -14.91
CA THR A 883 36.84 10.30 -14.79
C THR A 883 36.76 11.52 -13.86
N ASP A 884 37.90 11.95 -13.31
CA ASP A 884 38.00 13.13 -12.43
C ASP A 884 37.47 14.44 -13.09
N TYR A 885 37.43 14.48 -14.42
CA TYR A 885 36.95 15.61 -15.21
C TYR A 885 35.52 15.43 -15.72
N GLY A 886 34.96 14.23 -15.64
CA GLY A 886 33.67 13.86 -16.25
C GLY A 886 33.69 13.99 -17.77
N VAL A 887 32.51 13.96 -18.39
CA VAL A 887 32.35 14.01 -19.85
C VAL A 887 32.64 15.42 -20.40
N GLN A 888 33.81 15.57 -21.04
CA GLN A 888 34.27 16.82 -21.65
C GLN A 888 34.02 16.84 -23.16
N ASP A 889 34.17 15.71 -23.83
CA ASP A 889 34.19 15.64 -25.29
C ASP A 889 32.80 15.36 -25.89
N LEU A 890 31.74 15.77 -25.18
CA LEU A 890 30.36 15.75 -25.68
C LEU A 890 29.65 17.09 -25.43
N PRO A 891 28.85 17.58 -26.40
CA PRO A 891 28.02 18.76 -26.25
C PRO A 891 27.04 18.63 -25.09
N SER A 892 26.63 19.77 -24.52
CA SER A 892 25.74 19.77 -23.35
C SER A 892 24.36 19.15 -23.61
N SER A 893 23.81 19.29 -24.82
CA SER A 893 22.54 18.64 -25.20
C SER A 893 22.67 17.12 -25.27
N VAL A 894 23.71 16.63 -25.95
CA VAL A 894 24.01 15.20 -26.08
C VAL A 894 24.23 14.57 -24.70
N LYS A 895 24.97 15.23 -23.81
CA LYS A 895 25.16 14.78 -22.42
C LYS A 895 23.86 14.62 -21.65
N LYS A 896 22.90 15.53 -21.83
CA LYS A 896 21.58 15.42 -21.19
C LYS A 896 20.81 14.22 -21.71
N ALA A 897 20.77 14.01 -23.03
CA ALA A 897 20.11 12.84 -23.61
C ALA A 897 20.72 11.52 -23.09
N LEU A 898 22.05 11.42 -23.07
CA LEU A 898 22.74 10.25 -22.53
C LEU A 898 22.43 10.02 -21.04
N THR A 899 22.46 11.08 -20.22
CA THR A 899 22.11 10.98 -18.78
C THR A 899 20.65 10.52 -18.61
N SER A 900 19.72 10.98 -19.46
CA SER A 900 18.30 10.62 -19.37
C SER A 900 18.00 9.17 -19.77
N TYR A 901 18.72 8.62 -20.74
CA TYR A 901 18.37 7.31 -21.33
C TYR A 901 19.42 6.22 -21.17
N VAL A 902 20.72 6.54 -21.09
CA VAL A 902 21.80 5.56 -20.87
C VAL A 902 21.95 5.20 -19.40
N ASP A 903 21.92 6.19 -18.50
CA ASP A 903 22.11 5.92 -17.07
C ASP A 903 21.08 4.93 -16.47
N PRO A 904 19.78 5.00 -16.83
CA PRO A 904 18.81 3.98 -16.39
C PRO A 904 19.15 2.57 -16.89
N VAL A 905 19.64 2.43 -18.12
CA VAL A 905 20.04 1.14 -18.71
C VAL A 905 21.31 0.62 -18.03
N MET A 906 22.29 1.50 -17.79
CA MET A 906 23.50 1.15 -17.05
C MET A 906 23.20 0.77 -15.60
N THR A 907 22.25 1.46 -14.95
CA THR A 907 21.80 1.10 -13.59
C THR A 907 21.23 -0.33 -13.56
N LYS A 908 20.49 -0.73 -14.60
CA LYS A 908 20.05 -2.13 -14.76
C LYS A 908 21.22 -3.08 -15.02
N TYR A 909 22.15 -2.73 -15.91
CA TYR A 909 23.33 -3.56 -16.19
C TYR A 909 24.22 -3.75 -14.95
N GLU A 910 24.32 -2.74 -14.10
CA GLU A 910 25.11 -2.74 -12.88
C GLU A 910 24.34 -3.30 -11.66
N SER A 911 23.09 -3.74 -11.84
CA SER A 911 22.24 -4.30 -10.79
C SER A 911 22.81 -5.59 -10.18
N LYS A 912 22.41 -5.93 -8.95
CA LYS A 912 22.87 -7.15 -8.27
C LYS A 912 22.47 -8.41 -9.05
N GLU A 913 21.31 -8.39 -9.71
CA GLU A 913 20.80 -9.51 -10.49
C GLU A 913 21.62 -9.71 -11.78
N MET A 914 21.97 -8.62 -12.47
CA MET A 914 22.84 -8.72 -13.64
C MET A 914 24.26 -9.14 -13.25
N ARG A 915 24.79 -8.65 -12.12
CA ARG A 915 26.08 -9.12 -11.59
C ARG A 915 26.08 -10.63 -11.36
N LEU A 916 25.03 -11.20 -10.75
CA LEU A 916 24.94 -12.65 -10.56
C LEU A 916 24.99 -13.40 -11.91
N HIS A 917 24.29 -12.89 -12.92
CA HIS A 917 24.30 -13.48 -14.27
C HIS A 917 25.70 -13.41 -14.92
N LEU A 918 26.38 -12.28 -14.82
CA LEU A 918 27.74 -12.08 -15.33
C LEU A 918 28.75 -13.02 -14.64
N LEU A 919 28.66 -13.17 -13.32
CA LEU A 919 29.52 -14.08 -12.55
C LEU A 919 29.21 -15.54 -12.86
N TYR A 920 27.94 -15.88 -13.11
CA TYR A 920 27.58 -17.22 -13.59
C TYR A 920 28.18 -17.52 -14.97
N ASN A 921 28.13 -16.56 -15.91
CA ASN A 921 28.72 -16.73 -17.23
C ASN A 921 30.23 -16.96 -17.16
N LEU A 922 30.94 -16.27 -16.26
CA LEU A 922 32.37 -16.50 -16.01
C LEU A 922 32.66 -17.97 -15.67
N ILE A 923 31.92 -18.57 -14.75
CA ILE A 923 32.16 -19.98 -14.37
C ILE A 923 31.65 -20.97 -15.42
N LYS A 924 30.64 -20.58 -16.20
CA LYS A 924 30.14 -21.37 -17.33
C LYS A 924 31.21 -21.53 -18.41
N GLU A 925 32.00 -20.49 -18.70
CA GLU A 925 33.18 -20.56 -19.59
C GLU A 925 34.25 -21.53 -19.07
N GLU A 926 34.37 -21.66 -17.75
CA GLU A 926 35.24 -22.63 -17.08
C GLU A 926 34.66 -24.07 -17.06
N ASN A 927 33.63 -24.37 -17.85
CA ASN A 927 32.91 -25.66 -17.87
C ASN A 927 32.39 -26.08 -16.48
N PHE A 928 31.91 -25.13 -15.68
CA PHE A 928 31.32 -25.43 -14.38
C PHE A 928 30.17 -26.43 -14.47
N LYS A 929 30.22 -27.46 -13.62
CA LYS A 929 29.18 -28.49 -13.53
C LYS A 929 29.09 -29.07 -12.12
N TYR A 930 27.88 -29.48 -11.74
CA TYR A 930 27.64 -30.28 -10.54
C TYR A 930 27.88 -31.76 -10.78
N SER A 931 28.24 -32.47 -9.70
CA SER A 931 28.27 -33.93 -9.69
C SER A 931 26.86 -34.56 -9.74
N SER A 932 25.84 -33.81 -9.32
CA SER A 932 24.41 -34.23 -9.31
C SER A 932 23.60 -33.41 -10.31
N SER A 933 22.75 -34.07 -11.11
CA SER A 933 21.83 -33.39 -12.03
C SER A 933 20.78 -32.55 -11.29
N THR A 934 20.36 -32.97 -10.10
CA THR A 934 19.41 -32.21 -9.26
C THR A 934 19.96 -30.83 -8.89
N ASN A 935 21.27 -30.71 -8.63
CA ASN A 935 21.87 -29.43 -8.26
C ASN A 935 22.04 -28.50 -9.46
N THR A 936 22.21 -29.07 -10.65
CA THR A 936 22.12 -28.33 -11.92
C THR A 936 20.72 -27.75 -12.13
N GLU A 937 19.67 -28.54 -11.89
CA GLU A 937 18.27 -28.09 -12.00
C GLU A 937 17.95 -27.00 -10.97
N LYS A 938 18.39 -27.17 -9.72
CA LYS A 938 18.22 -26.15 -8.67
C LYS A 938 18.92 -24.84 -9.03
N LEU A 939 20.16 -24.88 -9.50
CA LEU A 939 20.86 -23.67 -9.93
C LEU A 939 20.12 -23.00 -11.10
N ALA A 940 19.65 -23.76 -12.10
CA ALA A 940 18.88 -23.20 -13.20
C ALA A 940 17.60 -22.49 -12.70
N LYS A 941 16.92 -23.04 -11.69
CA LYS A 941 15.77 -22.38 -11.06
C LYS A 941 16.18 -21.12 -10.28
N ILE A 942 17.30 -21.12 -9.54
CA ILE A 942 17.84 -19.92 -8.88
C ILE A 942 18.14 -18.81 -9.90
N LEU A 943 18.78 -19.16 -11.03
CA LEU A 943 19.07 -18.20 -12.09
C LEU A 943 17.78 -17.66 -12.72
N LYS A 944 16.75 -18.50 -12.91
CA LYS A 944 15.44 -18.04 -13.39
C LYS A 944 14.77 -17.09 -12.39
N ILE A 945 14.83 -17.38 -11.09
CA ILE A 945 14.33 -16.48 -10.04
C ILE A 945 15.06 -15.14 -10.09
N ASN A 946 16.38 -15.15 -10.27
CA ASN A 946 17.18 -13.93 -10.42
C ASN A 946 16.75 -13.10 -11.65
N GLN A 947 16.44 -13.75 -12.78
CA GLN A 947 15.89 -13.06 -13.96
C GLN A 947 14.50 -12.48 -13.70
N ASP A 948 13.63 -13.23 -13.01
CA ASP A 948 12.30 -12.76 -12.65
C ASP A 948 12.38 -11.56 -11.69
N GLN A 949 13.31 -11.58 -10.72
CA GLN A 949 13.58 -10.45 -9.82
C GLN A 949 14.15 -9.23 -10.56
N PHE A 950 15.04 -9.42 -11.54
CA PHE A 950 15.56 -8.35 -12.39
C PHE A 950 14.43 -7.61 -13.15
N LEU A 951 13.41 -8.37 -13.56
CA LEU A 951 12.22 -7.83 -14.21
C LEU A 951 11.14 -7.38 -13.22
N SER A 952 11.41 -7.39 -11.90
CA SER A 952 10.42 -7.08 -10.86
C SER A 952 9.15 -7.94 -10.98
N TYR A 953 9.31 -9.18 -11.44
CA TYR A 953 8.24 -10.13 -11.76
C TYR A 953 7.30 -9.69 -12.89
N ALA A 954 7.65 -8.66 -13.65
CA ALA A 954 6.90 -8.23 -14.82
C ALA A 954 6.83 -9.28 -15.93
N ASP A 955 5.71 -9.28 -16.64
CA ASP A 955 5.44 -10.04 -17.84
C ASP A 955 4.61 -9.21 -18.84
N GLU A 956 4.34 -9.80 -20.00
CA GLU A 956 3.58 -9.17 -21.10
C GLU A 956 2.13 -8.84 -20.71
N ASP A 957 1.54 -9.58 -19.76
CA ASP A 957 0.14 -9.40 -19.37
C ASP A 957 -0.01 -8.30 -18.30
N ASN A 958 0.91 -8.24 -17.33
CA ASN A 958 0.78 -7.37 -16.15
C ASN A 958 1.47 -6.01 -16.31
N TYR A 959 2.55 -5.95 -17.10
CA TYR A 959 3.36 -4.74 -17.30
C TYR A 959 3.88 -4.65 -18.75
N PRO A 960 2.97 -4.56 -19.75
CA PRO A 960 3.31 -4.67 -21.17
C PRO A 960 4.37 -3.66 -21.62
N ASP A 961 4.25 -2.38 -21.22
CA ASP A 961 5.18 -1.33 -21.63
C ASP A 961 6.60 -1.57 -21.12
N TYR A 962 6.73 -1.95 -19.85
CA TYR A 962 8.02 -2.29 -19.24
C TYR A 962 8.62 -3.55 -19.87
N TYR A 963 7.79 -4.58 -20.06
CA TYR A 963 8.22 -5.87 -20.61
C TYR A 963 8.58 -5.77 -22.09
N ARG A 964 7.93 -4.90 -22.87
CA ARG A 964 8.29 -4.61 -24.25
C ARG A 964 9.73 -4.10 -24.37
N ILE A 965 10.17 -3.25 -23.45
CA ILE A 965 11.52 -2.67 -23.45
C ILE A 965 12.55 -3.64 -22.88
N PHE A 966 12.28 -4.30 -21.75
CA PHE A 966 13.30 -5.07 -21.01
C PHE A 966 13.11 -6.59 -21.04
N GLY A 967 12.00 -7.10 -21.56
CA GLY A 967 11.65 -8.53 -21.49
C GLY A 967 12.63 -9.44 -22.23
N ASP A 968 13.35 -8.92 -23.23
CA ASP A 968 14.37 -9.66 -23.97
C ASP A 968 15.81 -9.47 -23.43
N TRP A 969 15.98 -8.80 -22.28
CA TRP A 969 17.30 -8.44 -21.70
C TRP A 969 18.28 -9.60 -21.66
N PHE A 970 17.89 -10.72 -21.04
CA PHE A 970 18.73 -11.91 -20.92
C PHE A 970 18.84 -12.72 -22.21
N THR A 971 18.08 -12.38 -23.26
CA THR A 971 18.28 -12.94 -24.60
C THR A 971 19.36 -12.18 -25.35
N LYS A 972 19.44 -10.84 -25.20
CA LYS A 972 20.48 -10.01 -25.80
C LYS A 972 21.83 -10.11 -25.08
N PHE A 973 21.80 -10.23 -23.76
CA PHE A 973 22.99 -10.43 -22.92
C PHE A 973 23.19 -11.91 -22.55
N ASN A 974 23.52 -12.77 -23.53
CA ASN A 974 23.75 -14.21 -23.30
C ASN A 974 24.89 -14.81 -24.13
#